data_AF-A0A7R9CIK7-F1
#
_entry.id   AF-A0A7R9CIK7-F1
#
_cell.length_a   1.000
_cell.length_b   1.000
_cell.length_c   1.000
_cell.angle_alpha   90.00
_cell.angle_beta   90.00
_cell.angle_gamma   90.00
#
_symmetry.space_group_name_H-M   'P 1'
#
loop_
_entity.id
_entity.type
_entity.pdbx_description
1 polymer ?
#
loop_
_entity_poly.entity_id
_entity_poly.type
_entity_poly.pdbx_seq_one_letter_code
_entity_poly.pdbx_strand_id
1 'polypeptide(L)'
;MLSCNIVGMECPTTPPYPLDYTKYSIVPDYFNYAGIHRPVVLYTVPQTFIDDITVHTDINDTTGVVHYTVSYNVGEYGVVDPACHVELLDHQGVMVSNGTGLVGTLYIPEANFWWPRLTHSRPGYLYTFKVSLIDNDELLDVYRLCIGLRTLQWNSTTLLLNKRPIYLAGFGKHEDANIQKSWVKSQTCPDFSVKQGYLNHMRMMVAIGLRSVLSCDDLLFTSLLVWRERNLLRHHRGVKGRLEVLQDFVNLAMGHHVGFGELAHSGFLLAGIGHIYRVEEGKSEGEGDLGTKDGAVRQGKEGDLGTRDGVVRWGEEGELGTQNSVVRQGEEGDLGTQNSAMRQGEEGDLGTQNSVVRQGERDGGRLRGKGLDNALLVRDYNLMTWLGANSFRTSHYPYAEETLLMADQEGFMVIDESPACSLDGFDVILLEEHKAMLQEMVLRDKNHPSVIMWSLANEPRTDKPEAEDYFRYALGNIQIYVLLIRRAQGGGRTIRHSHVQTCRGTLAVCWEQHQSGYLSILEFTRRLDNSRPITFVTSQGVHIDKAVQYMDIICVNRYRAWYSDPGRLDLISYQVERELTNWHDRFKKPVLVTEYGAGAISGMHVLPAVMWTEDYLMLTLKQHFPVFDKLRGEGFLLGEMIWNFADFQTPQEVIRPMRCVKGLFTRERQPKMAAHLTRWRYWSLAANMTGIALPADLMFIGVP
;
A
#
# COMPACT_ATOMS: atom_id res chain seq x y z
N MET A 1 27.92 -9.68 58.29
CA MET A 1 29.30 -9.14 58.18
C MET A 1 29.31 -8.08 57.08
N LEU A 2 30.25 -7.13 57.13
CA LEU A 2 30.36 -6.01 56.19
C LEU A 2 30.98 -6.40 54.83
N SER A 3 30.80 -5.52 53.84
CA SER A 3 31.54 -5.39 52.57
C SER A 3 31.43 -6.57 51.57
N CYS A 4 31.29 -6.33 50.26
CA CYS A 4 31.98 -5.29 49.49
C CYS A 4 31.15 -4.75 48.31
N ASN A 5 31.13 -3.43 48.14
CA ASN A 5 30.73 -2.81 46.87
C ASN A 5 31.87 -2.98 45.87
N ILE A 6 31.61 -3.62 44.73
CA ILE A 6 32.43 -3.46 43.53
C ILE A 6 31.62 -2.60 42.57
N VAL A 7 32.12 -1.39 42.32
CA VAL A 7 31.60 -0.50 41.28
C VAL A 7 31.85 -1.18 39.94
N GLY A 8 30.79 -1.73 39.34
CA GLY A 8 30.84 -2.17 37.95
C GLY A 8 31.11 -0.96 37.08
N MET A 9 32.22 -0.97 36.35
CA MET A 9 32.47 0.01 35.29
C MET A 9 31.32 -0.13 34.28
N GLU A 10 30.59 0.97 34.04
CA GLU A 10 29.62 1.01 32.95
C GLU A 10 30.35 0.71 31.65
N CYS A 11 30.04 -0.43 31.05
CA CYS A 11 30.44 -0.69 29.67
C CYS A 11 29.72 0.36 28.82
N PRO A 12 30.42 1.22 28.07
CA PRO A 12 29.77 2.27 27.30
C PRO A 12 28.84 1.59 26.31
N THR A 13 27.53 1.79 26.51
CA THR A 13 26.50 1.16 25.71
C THR A 13 26.68 1.62 24.27
N THR A 14 27.20 0.73 23.43
CA THR A 14 27.07 0.90 21.98
C THR A 14 25.59 1.10 21.70
N PRO A 15 25.19 2.18 21.00
CA PRO A 15 23.80 2.37 20.66
C PRO A 15 23.32 1.13 19.91
N PRO A 16 22.11 0.60 20.21
CA PRO A 16 21.65 -0.68 19.67
C PRO A 16 21.47 -0.69 18.14
N TYR A 17 21.68 0.46 17.50
CA TYR A 17 21.63 0.68 16.07
C TYR A 17 22.71 1.70 15.64
N PRO A 18 23.12 1.73 14.37
CA PRO A 18 24.00 2.77 13.82
C PRO A 18 23.46 4.19 14.04
N LEU A 19 24.35 5.19 14.02
CA LEU A 19 23.98 6.62 14.09
C LEU A 19 23.01 7.04 12.98
N ASP A 20 23.02 6.34 11.85
CA ASP A 20 22.21 6.62 10.66
C ASP A 20 20.95 5.74 10.57
N TYR A 21 20.55 5.05 11.65
CA TYR A 21 19.35 4.21 11.62
C TYR A 21 18.07 5.04 11.70
N THR A 22 17.18 4.84 10.72
CA THR A 22 15.82 5.37 10.78
C THR A 22 14.90 4.31 11.37
N LYS A 23 14.33 4.58 12.55
CA LYS A 23 13.23 3.76 13.08
C LYS A 23 11.93 4.22 12.42
N TYR A 24 11.28 3.34 11.64
CA TYR A 24 9.91 3.59 11.20
C TYR A 24 9.01 3.79 12.43
N SER A 25 8.42 4.97 12.54
CA SER A 25 7.55 5.38 13.66
C SER A 25 6.14 4.81 13.55
N ILE A 26 5.76 4.33 12.37
CA ILE A 26 4.46 3.71 12.07
C ILE A 26 4.68 2.21 11.90
N VAL A 27 3.95 1.41 12.68
CA VAL A 27 3.88 -0.05 12.53
C VAL A 27 2.50 -0.38 11.94
N PRO A 28 2.39 -0.64 10.64
CA PRO A 28 1.10 -1.01 10.05
C PRO A 28 0.68 -2.43 10.48
N ASP A 29 -0.61 -2.74 10.40
CA ASP A 29 -1.18 -4.07 10.74
C ASP A 29 -0.87 -5.16 9.70
N TYR A 30 0.33 -5.14 9.09
CA TYR A 30 0.87 -6.18 8.20
C TYR A 30 2.38 -6.29 8.35
N PHE A 31 2.94 -7.48 8.12
CA PHE A 31 4.37 -7.71 8.28
C PHE A 31 5.18 -7.00 7.19
N ASN A 32 6.19 -6.24 7.59
CA ASN A 32 7.08 -5.53 6.68
C ASN A 32 8.12 -6.47 6.06
N TYR A 33 7.66 -7.32 5.14
CA TYR A 33 8.53 -8.12 4.27
C TYR A 33 9.41 -7.20 3.42
N ALA A 34 10.69 -7.57 3.29
CA ALA A 34 11.66 -6.89 2.42
C ALA A 34 12.22 -7.85 1.37
N GLY A 35 12.92 -7.31 0.37
CA GLY A 35 13.51 -8.05 -0.75
C GLY A 35 12.79 -7.83 -2.07
N ILE A 36 13.16 -8.61 -3.08
CA ILE A 36 12.61 -8.53 -4.44
C ILE A 36 11.37 -9.43 -4.48
N HIS A 37 10.18 -8.83 -4.45
CA HIS A 37 8.90 -9.56 -4.43
C HIS A 37 8.25 -9.73 -5.81
N ARG A 38 8.69 -8.96 -6.81
CA ARG A 38 8.18 -8.96 -8.18
C ARG A 38 9.28 -9.34 -9.18
N PRO A 39 8.94 -9.74 -10.42
CA PRO A 39 9.93 -10.13 -11.41
C PRO A 39 10.98 -9.03 -11.64
N VAL A 40 12.25 -9.43 -11.76
CA VAL A 40 13.30 -8.57 -12.31
C VAL A 40 13.59 -9.09 -13.71
N VAL A 41 13.34 -8.24 -14.71
CA VAL A 41 13.47 -8.58 -16.12
C VAL A 41 14.53 -7.71 -16.78
N LEU A 42 15.28 -8.30 -17.70
CA LEU A 42 16.06 -7.57 -18.69
C LEU A 42 15.25 -7.56 -19.99
N TYR A 43 14.98 -6.37 -20.52
CA TYR A 43 14.30 -6.18 -21.79
C TYR A 43 15.14 -5.28 -22.71
N THR A 44 14.83 -5.29 -24.00
CA THR A 44 15.50 -4.48 -25.03
C THR A 44 14.46 -3.69 -25.79
N VAL A 45 14.73 -2.40 -26.00
CA VAL A 45 13.95 -1.53 -26.88
C VAL A 45 14.81 -1.11 -28.09
N PRO A 46 14.19 -0.80 -29.25
CA PRO A 46 14.88 -0.18 -30.38
C PRO A 46 15.42 1.22 -30.02
N GLN A 47 16.24 1.81 -30.90
CA GLN A 47 16.77 3.16 -30.66
C GLN A 47 15.67 4.25 -30.66
N THR A 48 14.57 4.05 -31.39
CA THR A 48 13.38 4.90 -31.31
C THR A 48 12.24 4.03 -30.83
N PHE A 49 11.75 4.30 -29.62
CA PHE A 49 10.83 3.40 -28.92
C PHE A 49 9.67 4.15 -28.25
N ILE A 50 8.56 3.46 -28.10
CA ILE A 50 7.36 3.97 -27.41
C ILE A 50 7.65 4.02 -25.91
N ASP A 51 7.45 5.19 -25.31
CA ASP A 51 7.85 5.48 -23.93
C ASP A 51 6.64 5.44 -22.97
N ASP A 52 5.56 6.11 -23.34
CA ASP A 52 4.29 6.11 -22.60
C ASP A 52 3.10 6.09 -23.56
N ILE A 53 2.01 5.44 -23.10
CA ILE A 53 0.71 5.45 -23.74
C ILE A 53 -0.32 5.83 -22.68
N THR A 54 -1.10 6.88 -22.93
CA THR A 54 -2.23 7.26 -22.10
C THR A 54 -3.52 7.13 -22.90
N VAL A 55 -4.47 6.36 -22.39
CA VAL A 55 -5.79 6.14 -23.01
C VAL A 55 -6.92 6.60 -22.07
N HIS A 56 -7.85 7.38 -22.63
CA HIS A 56 -9.13 7.69 -21.99
C HIS A 56 -10.29 7.23 -22.87
N THR A 57 -11.30 6.60 -22.27
CA THR A 57 -12.44 6.03 -22.99
C THR A 57 -13.75 6.73 -22.63
N ASP A 58 -14.58 7.00 -23.63
CA ASP A 58 -15.95 7.51 -23.45
C ASP A 58 -16.97 6.69 -24.26
N ILE A 59 -18.26 6.87 -23.98
CA ILE A 59 -19.37 6.12 -24.58
C ILE A 59 -20.48 7.07 -25.02
N ASN A 60 -20.68 7.16 -26.33
CA ASN A 60 -21.79 7.87 -26.96
C ASN A 60 -22.80 6.85 -27.52
N ASP A 61 -23.87 6.62 -26.76
CA ASP A 61 -24.88 5.57 -26.99
C ASP A 61 -24.28 4.17 -27.18
N THR A 62 -24.27 3.64 -28.41
CA THR A 62 -23.62 2.34 -28.75
C THR A 62 -22.19 2.51 -29.26
N THR A 63 -21.73 3.74 -29.50
CA THR A 63 -20.40 4.03 -30.02
C THR A 63 -19.40 4.21 -28.89
N GLY A 64 -18.35 3.39 -28.88
CA GLY A 64 -17.19 3.58 -28.03
C GLY A 64 -16.25 4.64 -28.62
N VAL A 65 -15.65 5.46 -27.75
CA VAL A 65 -14.67 6.49 -28.11
C VAL A 65 -13.38 6.24 -27.33
N VAL A 66 -12.24 6.30 -28.02
CA VAL A 66 -10.91 6.10 -27.44
C VAL A 66 -10.05 7.31 -27.77
N HIS A 67 -9.82 8.18 -26.80
CA HIS A 67 -8.83 9.25 -26.88
C HIS A 67 -7.47 8.69 -26.47
N TYR A 68 -6.43 8.98 -27.24
CA TYR A 68 -5.09 8.48 -26.96
C TYR A 68 -4.01 9.54 -27.12
N THR A 69 -2.97 9.41 -26.32
CA THR A 69 -1.70 10.14 -26.40
C THR A 69 -0.57 9.13 -26.27
N VAL A 70 0.40 9.20 -27.18
CA VAL A 70 1.61 8.37 -27.23
C VAL A 70 2.82 9.29 -27.11
N SER A 71 3.76 8.99 -26.22
CA SER A 71 5.13 9.52 -26.27
C SER A 71 6.09 8.47 -26.80
N TYR A 72 7.20 8.92 -27.34
CA TYR A 72 8.31 8.09 -27.77
C TYR A 72 9.62 8.76 -27.36
N ASN A 73 10.65 7.95 -27.15
CA ASN A 73 12.00 8.41 -26.87
C ASN A 73 12.95 7.98 -27.98
N VAL A 74 14.03 8.76 -28.15
CA VAL A 74 15.03 8.58 -29.21
C VAL A 74 16.41 8.50 -28.57
N GLY A 75 17.07 7.35 -28.75
CA GLY A 75 18.47 7.13 -28.39
C GLY A 75 19.45 7.78 -29.36
N GLU A 76 20.74 7.63 -29.09
CA GLU A 76 21.83 8.33 -29.80
C GLU A 76 21.81 8.14 -31.33
N TYR A 77 21.32 6.99 -31.81
CA TYR A 77 21.24 6.63 -33.23
C TYR A 77 19.80 6.37 -33.69
N GLY A 78 18.80 6.90 -32.98
CA GLY A 78 17.39 6.72 -33.33
C GLY A 78 16.89 7.65 -34.43
N VAL A 79 15.81 7.24 -35.10
CA VAL A 79 15.01 8.08 -35.99
C VAL A 79 14.24 9.12 -35.17
N VAL A 80 14.30 10.38 -35.59
CA VAL A 80 13.54 11.50 -35.04
C VAL A 80 12.24 11.68 -35.86
N ASP A 81 11.15 12.04 -35.19
CA ASP A 81 9.82 12.26 -35.80
C ASP A 81 9.27 11.07 -36.63
N PRO A 82 9.22 9.84 -36.07
CA PRO A 82 8.67 8.67 -36.75
C PRO A 82 7.17 8.80 -37.01
N ALA A 83 6.68 8.15 -38.07
CA ALA A 83 5.25 8.01 -38.32
C ALA A 83 4.63 7.06 -37.28
N CYS A 84 3.66 7.56 -36.51
CA CYS A 84 2.92 6.75 -35.55
C CYS A 84 1.61 6.23 -36.18
N HIS A 85 1.43 4.91 -36.17
CA HIS A 85 0.21 4.22 -36.60
C HIS A 85 -0.43 3.52 -35.41
N VAL A 86 -1.76 3.62 -35.31
CA VAL A 86 -2.54 3.07 -34.21
C VAL A 86 -3.65 2.19 -34.76
N GLU A 87 -3.74 0.97 -34.26
CA GLU A 87 -4.78 0.00 -34.60
C GLU A 87 -5.49 -0.47 -33.32
N LEU A 88 -6.82 -0.49 -33.34
CA LEU A 88 -7.62 -1.07 -32.27
C LEU A 88 -8.19 -2.40 -32.76
N LEU A 89 -7.78 -3.49 -32.10
CA LEU A 89 -8.19 -4.86 -32.41
C LEU A 89 -9.20 -5.36 -31.39
N ASP A 90 -10.21 -6.11 -31.82
CA ASP A 90 -11.15 -6.79 -30.94
C ASP A 90 -10.55 -8.06 -30.30
N HIS A 91 -11.37 -8.79 -29.54
CA HIS A 91 -10.95 -10.01 -28.85
C HIS A 91 -10.57 -11.18 -29.79
N GLN A 92 -10.82 -11.06 -31.10
CA GLN A 92 -10.48 -12.03 -32.14
C GLN A 92 -9.24 -11.58 -32.95
N GLY A 93 -8.69 -10.40 -32.65
CA GLY A 93 -7.61 -9.78 -33.39
C GLY A 93 -8.06 -9.04 -34.66
N VAL A 94 -9.36 -8.82 -34.85
CA VAL A 94 -9.90 -8.08 -36.00
C VAL A 94 -9.81 -6.59 -35.74
N MET A 95 -9.24 -5.83 -36.67
CA MET A 95 -9.17 -4.37 -36.58
C MET A 95 -10.56 -3.75 -36.70
N VAL A 96 -11.00 -3.04 -35.64
CA VAL A 96 -12.30 -2.34 -35.58
C VAL A 96 -12.19 -0.83 -35.79
N SER A 97 -11.00 -0.26 -35.57
CA SER A 97 -10.73 1.17 -35.76
C SER A 97 -9.22 1.40 -35.93
N ASN A 98 -8.83 2.48 -36.58
CA ASN A 98 -7.42 2.87 -36.73
C ASN A 98 -7.24 4.40 -36.78
N GLY A 99 -6.00 4.84 -36.58
CA GLY A 99 -5.60 6.24 -36.59
C GLY A 99 -4.10 6.41 -36.86
N THR A 100 -3.70 7.66 -37.04
CA THR A 100 -2.31 8.05 -37.33
C THR A 100 -1.92 9.28 -36.52
N GLY A 101 -0.64 9.39 -36.17
CA GLY A 101 -0.11 10.44 -35.32
C GLY A 101 -0.18 10.09 -33.83
N LEU A 102 0.61 10.80 -33.03
CA LEU A 102 0.86 10.53 -31.61
C LEU A 102 -0.32 10.88 -30.69
N VAL A 103 -1.23 11.75 -31.14
CA VAL A 103 -2.44 12.13 -30.41
C VAL A 103 -3.62 12.01 -31.35
N GLY A 104 -4.69 11.35 -30.90
CA GLY A 104 -5.86 11.13 -31.76
C GLY A 104 -7.09 10.64 -31.01
N THR A 105 -8.11 10.26 -31.77
CA THR A 105 -9.36 9.71 -31.25
C THR A 105 -9.91 8.67 -32.20
N LEU A 106 -10.17 7.47 -31.69
CA LEU A 106 -10.78 6.37 -32.43
C LEU A 106 -12.26 6.25 -32.07
N TYR A 107 -13.07 5.86 -33.05
CA TYR A 107 -14.50 5.62 -32.89
C TYR A 107 -14.80 4.16 -33.24
N ILE A 108 -15.65 3.52 -32.42
CA ILE A 108 -16.03 2.11 -32.53
C ILE A 108 -17.56 2.03 -32.52
N PRO A 109 -18.23 1.99 -33.68
CA PRO A 109 -19.68 1.75 -33.75
C PRO A 109 -20.04 0.40 -33.15
N GLU A 110 -21.19 0.30 -32.46
CA GLU A 110 -21.67 -0.94 -31.80
C GLU A 110 -20.59 -1.62 -30.94
N ALA A 111 -19.93 -0.84 -30.08
CA ALA A 111 -18.81 -1.29 -29.26
C ALA A 111 -19.23 -2.25 -28.14
N ASN A 112 -18.34 -3.19 -27.82
CA ASN A 112 -18.46 -4.04 -26.63
C ASN A 112 -17.83 -3.31 -25.44
N PHE A 113 -18.66 -2.82 -24.52
CA PHE A 113 -18.15 -2.12 -23.33
C PHE A 113 -17.57 -3.08 -22.29
N TRP A 114 -16.58 -2.59 -21.53
CA TRP A 114 -16.10 -3.28 -20.34
C TRP A 114 -17.16 -3.17 -19.24
N TRP A 115 -17.55 -4.33 -18.70
CA TRP A 115 -18.54 -4.45 -17.65
C TRP A 115 -17.97 -5.26 -16.47
N PRO A 116 -18.28 -4.87 -15.22
CA PRO A 116 -17.96 -5.67 -14.06
C PRO A 116 -18.57 -7.08 -14.11
N ARG A 117 -17.89 -8.02 -13.46
CA ARG A 117 -18.38 -9.38 -13.25
C ARG A 117 -19.79 -9.36 -12.64
N LEU A 118 -20.62 -10.32 -13.04
CA LEU A 118 -22.02 -10.48 -12.63
C LEU A 118 -23.00 -9.40 -13.15
N THR A 119 -22.54 -8.36 -13.87
CA THR A 119 -23.40 -7.28 -14.42
C THR A 119 -23.72 -7.41 -15.91
N HIS A 120 -23.02 -8.30 -16.63
CA HIS A 120 -23.17 -8.51 -18.07
C HIS A 120 -22.86 -9.97 -18.45
N SER A 121 -23.34 -10.43 -19.62
CA SER A 121 -23.09 -11.77 -20.14
C SER A 121 -21.63 -11.99 -20.57
N ARG A 122 -20.95 -10.91 -20.95
CA ARG A 122 -19.52 -10.83 -21.25
C ARG A 122 -18.91 -9.71 -20.38
N PRO A 123 -18.58 -9.96 -19.11
CA PRO A 123 -17.81 -9.02 -18.30
C PRO A 123 -16.35 -8.99 -18.79
N GLY A 124 -15.57 -8.01 -18.34
CA GLY A 124 -14.13 -7.97 -18.61
C GLY A 124 -13.74 -7.85 -20.10
N TYR A 125 -14.61 -7.29 -20.95
CA TYR A 125 -14.30 -7.19 -22.37
C TYR A 125 -13.15 -6.22 -22.62
N LEU A 126 -12.09 -6.72 -23.29
CA LEU A 126 -10.90 -5.95 -23.64
C LEU A 126 -10.66 -5.93 -25.15
N TYR A 127 -10.18 -4.79 -25.63
CA TYR A 127 -9.58 -4.61 -26.94
C TYR A 127 -8.05 -4.56 -26.82
N THR A 128 -7.34 -4.87 -27.90
CA THR A 128 -5.90 -4.63 -28.00
C THR A 128 -5.65 -3.33 -28.76
N PHE A 129 -5.15 -2.32 -28.04
CA PHE A 129 -4.67 -1.07 -28.60
C PHE A 129 -3.20 -1.25 -29.01
N LYS A 130 -2.96 -1.40 -30.32
CA LYS A 130 -1.63 -1.60 -30.90
C LYS A 130 -1.11 -0.28 -31.43
N VAL A 131 0.08 0.11 -31.01
CA VAL A 131 0.80 1.30 -31.49
C VAL A 131 2.04 0.83 -32.23
N SER A 132 2.35 1.44 -33.37
CA SER A 132 3.52 1.13 -34.18
C SER A 132 4.22 2.42 -34.63
N LEU A 133 5.53 2.49 -34.42
CA LEU A 133 6.38 3.56 -34.94
C LEU A 133 7.05 3.07 -36.23
N ILE A 134 6.98 3.89 -37.29
CA ILE A 134 7.40 3.53 -38.65
C ILE A 134 8.27 4.65 -39.23
N ASP A 135 9.31 4.29 -39.97
CA ASP A 135 10.06 5.20 -40.85
C ASP A 135 10.27 4.56 -42.22
N ASN A 136 9.99 5.28 -43.30
CA ASN A 136 10.18 4.80 -44.68
C ASN A 136 9.64 3.37 -44.95
N ASP A 137 8.44 3.06 -44.44
CA ASP A 137 7.77 1.74 -44.44
C ASP A 137 8.45 0.62 -43.60
N GLU A 138 9.53 0.93 -42.87
CA GLU A 138 10.17 0.03 -41.90
C GLU A 138 9.57 0.21 -40.48
N LEU A 139 9.24 -0.90 -39.83
CA LEU A 139 8.71 -0.92 -38.46
C LEU A 139 9.87 -0.73 -37.45
N LEU A 140 9.88 0.40 -36.74
CA LEU A 140 10.86 0.71 -35.70
C LEU A 140 10.52 0.05 -34.37
N ASP A 141 9.27 0.21 -33.90
CA ASP A 141 8.80 -0.30 -32.61
C ASP A 141 7.29 -0.64 -32.64
N VAL A 142 6.85 -1.55 -31.75
CA VAL A 142 5.44 -1.91 -31.60
C VAL A 142 5.08 -2.29 -30.17
N TYR A 143 4.15 -1.54 -29.58
CA TYR A 143 3.57 -1.84 -28.26
C TYR A 143 2.10 -2.28 -28.39
N ARG A 144 1.63 -3.11 -27.45
CA ARG A 144 0.24 -3.60 -27.38
C ARG A 144 -0.28 -3.45 -25.96
N LEU A 145 -1.24 -2.54 -25.78
CA LEU A 145 -1.92 -2.25 -24.53
C LEU A 145 -3.32 -2.87 -24.54
N CYS A 146 -3.71 -3.58 -23.48
CA CYS A 146 -5.10 -4.00 -23.31
C CYS A 146 -5.94 -2.83 -22.77
N ILE A 147 -7.07 -2.53 -23.39
CA ILE A 147 -7.99 -1.46 -22.95
C ILE A 147 -9.44 -1.94 -22.86
N GLY A 148 -10.17 -1.47 -21.85
CA GLY A 148 -11.59 -1.73 -21.67
C GLY A 148 -12.40 -0.44 -21.80
N LEU A 149 -13.39 -0.41 -22.69
CA LEU A 149 -14.20 0.79 -22.94
C LEU A 149 -15.25 0.97 -21.83
N ARG A 150 -15.06 1.93 -20.92
CA ARG A 150 -16.04 2.22 -19.86
C ARG A 150 -16.00 3.66 -19.37
N THR A 151 -17.15 4.18 -18.96
CA THR A 151 -17.28 5.50 -18.31
C THR A 151 -17.53 5.35 -16.82
N LEU A 152 -16.96 6.28 -16.02
CA LEU A 152 -17.24 6.43 -14.60
C LEU A 152 -17.84 7.82 -14.34
N GLN A 153 -18.89 7.88 -13.53
CA GLN A 153 -19.53 9.13 -13.11
C GLN A 153 -20.01 8.97 -11.67
N TRP A 154 -19.83 9.97 -10.81
CA TRP A 154 -20.28 9.89 -9.41
C TRP A 154 -21.09 11.12 -9.02
N ASN A 155 -21.92 10.96 -8.00
CA ASN A 155 -22.74 12.02 -7.42
C ASN A 155 -22.79 11.88 -5.88
N SER A 156 -23.69 12.61 -5.22
CA SER A 156 -23.85 12.63 -3.76
C SER A 156 -24.34 11.30 -3.14
N THR A 157 -24.73 10.31 -3.94
CA THR A 157 -25.31 9.05 -3.45
C THR A 157 -24.68 7.79 -4.05
N THR A 158 -24.16 7.82 -5.28
CA THR A 158 -23.67 6.61 -5.96
C THR A 158 -22.52 6.86 -6.95
N LEU A 159 -21.84 5.78 -7.30
CA LEU A 159 -20.90 5.68 -8.42
C LEU A 159 -21.59 4.90 -9.54
N LEU A 160 -21.55 5.46 -10.74
CA LEU A 160 -22.11 4.90 -11.97
C LEU A 160 -20.97 4.40 -12.84
N LEU A 161 -21.11 3.17 -13.34
CA LEU A 161 -20.29 2.63 -14.43
C LEU A 161 -21.19 2.45 -15.66
N ASN A 162 -20.78 3.00 -16.81
CA ASN A 162 -21.56 2.98 -18.06
C ASN A 162 -23.02 3.44 -17.84
N LYS A 163 -23.19 4.55 -17.10
CA LYS A 163 -24.49 5.14 -16.69
C LYS A 163 -25.36 4.25 -15.76
N ARG A 164 -24.85 3.13 -15.23
CA ARG A 164 -25.57 2.25 -14.26
C ARG A 164 -24.94 2.30 -12.87
N PRO A 165 -25.72 2.38 -11.77
CA PRO A 165 -25.17 2.34 -10.42
C PRO A 165 -24.53 0.99 -10.13
N ILE A 166 -23.37 1.02 -9.48
CA ILE A 166 -22.66 -0.18 -9.02
C ILE A 166 -22.72 -0.30 -7.49
N TYR A 167 -22.67 -1.54 -7.00
CA TYR A 167 -22.49 -1.85 -5.58
C TYR A 167 -21.24 -2.72 -5.44
N LEU A 168 -20.31 -2.32 -4.57
CA LEU A 168 -19.05 -3.03 -4.35
C LEU A 168 -19.26 -4.13 -3.30
N ALA A 169 -19.28 -5.39 -3.73
CA ALA A 169 -19.31 -6.56 -2.87
C ALA A 169 -17.94 -7.26 -2.93
N GLY A 170 -17.13 -7.09 -1.90
CA GLY A 170 -15.71 -7.40 -1.97
C GLY A 170 -15.00 -7.48 -0.62
N PHE A 171 -13.72 -7.14 -0.61
CA PHE A 171 -12.87 -7.20 0.58
C PHE A 171 -11.60 -6.39 0.38
N GLY A 172 -10.93 -6.05 1.48
CA GLY A 172 -9.50 -5.80 1.44
C GLY A 172 -8.76 -7.13 1.24
N LYS A 173 -7.65 -7.11 0.49
CA LYS A 173 -6.77 -8.27 0.28
C LYS A 173 -5.38 -7.96 0.87
N HIS A 174 -4.43 -8.87 0.73
CA HIS A 174 -3.00 -8.58 0.81
C HIS A 174 -2.22 -9.44 -0.20
N GLU A 175 -1.09 -8.93 -0.68
CA GLU A 175 -0.03 -9.78 -1.24
C GLU A 175 0.65 -10.48 -0.05
N ASP A 176 0.12 -11.62 0.38
CA ASP A 176 0.70 -12.42 1.45
C ASP A 176 0.43 -13.93 1.27
N ALA A 177 1.48 -14.74 1.40
CA ALA A 177 1.46 -16.17 1.14
C ALA A 177 2.37 -16.97 2.08
N ASN A 178 1.96 -18.23 2.35
CA ASN A 178 2.84 -19.23 2.96
C ASN A 178 3.94 -19.71 2.00
N ILE A 179 4.92 -20.41 2.58
CA ILE A 179 6.08 -21.00 1.90
C ILE A 179 5.69 -22.07 0.88
N GLN A 180 6.37 -22.03 -0.27
CA GLN A 180 6.76 -23.22 -1.05
C GLN A 180 8.31 -23.21 -1.08
N LYS A 181 9.00 -24.35 -0.90
CA LYS A 181 10.45 -24.49 -0.57
C LYS A 181 11.45 -23.68 -1.50
N SER A 182 12.60 -23.08 -1.00
CA SER A 182 13.79 -22.36 -1.69
C SER A 182 14.61 -21.12 -1.05
N TRP A 183 14.65 -20.85 0.29
CA TRP A 183 15.14 -19.71 1.19
C TRP A 183 15.06 -18.18 0.84
N VAL A 184 14.31 -17.40 1.66
CA VAL A 184 14.37 -15.91 1.89
C VAL A 184 14.47 -15.67 3.40
N LYS A 185 15.29 -14.73 3.86
CA LYS A 185 15.51 -14.47 5.30
C LYS A 185 14.41 -13.61 5.93
N SER A 186 13.89 -14.03 7.09
CA SER A 186 13.27 -13.12 8.05
C SER A 186 14.36 -12.45 8.88
N GLN A 187 14.29 -11.13 9.08
CA GLN A 187 15.03 -10.47 10.15
C GLN A 187 14.31 -10.68 11.48
N THR A 188 14.55 -11.85 12.07
CA THR A 188 14.49 -12.04 13.52
C THR A 188 15.93 -12.17 13.99
N CYS A 189 16.42 -11.25 14.83
CA CYS A 189 17.77 -11.33 15.39
C CYS A 189 18.01 -12.71 16.01
N PRO A 190 19.12 -13.35 15.65
CA PRO A 190 20.25 -13.36 16.58
C PRO A 190 21.56 -12.88 15.94
N ASP A 191 22.55 -12.62 16.80
CA ASP A 191 23.83 -12.01 16.49
C ASP A 191 24.56 -12.58 15.27
N PHE A 192 24.93 -11.69 14.34
CA PHE A 192 25.95 -11.95 13.33
C PHE A 192 26.95 -10.80 13.26
N SER A 193 28.08 -10.98 13.94
CA SER A 193 29.26 -10.13 13.80
C SER A 193 29.93 -10.37 12.44
N VAL A 194 29.46 -9.68 11.41
CA VAL A 194 30.13 -9.68 10.11
C VAL A 194 31.45 -8.92 10.24
N LYS A 195 32.57 -9.65 10.26
CA LYS A 195 33.91 -9.05 10.19
C LYS A 195 34.01 -8.14 8.95
N GLN A 196 34.42 -6.90 9.18
CA GLN A 196 34.67 -5.87 8.18
C GLN A 196 35.68 -6.39 7.13
N GLY A 197 35.20 -6.90 5.98
CA GLY A 197 36.08 -7.65 5.06
C GLY A 197 35.71 -7.72 3.58
N TYR A 198 34.53 -7.26 3.16
CA TYR A 198 34.09 -7.39 1.75
C TYR A 198 33.33 -6.17 1.17
N LEU A 199 33.67 -4.94 1.61
CA LEU A 199 33.03 -3.71 1.11
C LEU A 199 33.98 -2.70 0.43
N ASN A 200 35.25 -3.08 0.23
CA ASN A 200 36.24 -2.23 -0.48
C ASN A 200 36.35 -2.50 -1.99
N HIS A 201 35.71 -3.54 -2.56
CA HIS A 201 35.83 -3.85 -3.99
C HIS A 201 34.72 -3.27 -4.88
N MET A 202 33.48 -3.09 -4.37
CA MET A 202 32.40 -2.51 -5.19
C MET A 202 32.45 -0.97 -5.32
N ARG A 203 33.18 -0.27 -4.44
CA ARG A 203 33.44 1.18 -4.61
C ARG A 203 34.51 1.51 -5.65
N MET A 204 35.20 0.51 -6.23
CA MET A 204 36.32 0.74 -7.16
C MET A 204 35.95 0.65 -8.64
N MET A 205 34.80 0.05 -9.02
CA MET A 205 34.39 -0.05 -10.43
C MET A 205 33.56 1.11 -10.96
N VAL A 206 32.83 1.84 -10.10
CA VAL A 206 32.10 3.07 -10.51
C VAL A 206 33.05 4.28 -10.66
N ALA A 207 34.26 4.21 -10.07
CA ALA A 207 35.23 5.29 -10.08
C ALA A 207 36.19 5.32 -11.30
N ILE A 208 36.08 4.36 -12.24
CA ILE A 208 37.00 4.22 -13.38
C ILE A 208 36.34 4.66 -14.73
N GLY A 209 35.01 4.79 -14.79
CA GLY A 209 34.29 5.18 -16.02
C GLY A 209 34.17 6.69 -16.30
N LEU A 210 34.54 7.56 -15.35
CA LEU A 210 34.28 9.02 -15.41
C LEU A 210 35.56 9.87 -15.22
N ARG A 211 36.70 9.38 -15.73
CA ARG A 211 37.96 10.15 -15.83
C ARG A 211 38.50 10.23 -17.26
N SER A 212 37.74 10.89 -18.11
CA SER A 212 38.27 11.60 -19.28
C SER A 212 37.43 12.84 -19.51
N VAL A 213 38.09 13.97 -19.77
CA VAL A 213 37.49 15.33 -19.85
C VAL A 213 37.01 15.90 -18.51
N LEU A 214 37.95 16.42 -17.72
CA LEU A 214 37.97 17.80 -17.22
C LEU A 214 39.25 17.99 -16.38
N SER A 215 40.04 19.01 -16.70
CA SER A 215 41.29 19.34 -16.00
C SER A 215 41.05 20.13 -14.72
N CYS A 216 41.90 19.93 -13.72
CA CYS A 216 42.07 20.81 -12.56
C CYS A 216 42.25 22.28 -13.01
N ASP A 217 41.82 23.30 -12.27
CA ASP A 217 42.36 23.65 -10.94
C ASP A 217 41.34 24.37 -9.99
N ASP A 218 41.81 24.58 -8.76
CA ASP A 218 41.30 25.49 -7.71
C ASP A 218 40.00 25.15 -6.95
N LEU A 219 40.19 24.17 -6.07
CA LEU A 219 39.75 24.09 -4.68
C LEU A 219 39.28 25.39 -3.96
N LEU A 220 38.36 25.15 -3.00
CA LEU A 220 38.16 25.80 -1.69
C LEU A 220 37.13 26.94 -1.49
N PHE A 221 36.38 26.74 -0.39
CA PHE A 221 35.55 27.64 0.43
C PHE A 221 34.21 28.18 -0.08
N THR A 222 33.16 27.57 0.48
CA THR A 222 31.90 28.20 0.88
C THR A 222 32.12 29.52 1.65
N SER A 223 31.54 30.64 1.18
CA SER A 223 30.91 31.69 2.00
C SER A 223 30.46 32.92 1.18
N LEU A 224 29.28 33.43 1.54
CA LEU A 224 28.76 34.78 1.30
C LEU A 224 28.54 35.32 -0.13
N LEU A 225 27.34 35.91 -0.25
CA LEU A 225 26.97 37.04 -1.09
C LEU A 225 28.14 38.01 -1.42
N VAL A 226 28.65 38.00 -2.66
CA VAL A 226 28.92 39.20 -3.50
C VAL A 226 29.11 38.75 -4.96
N TRP A 227 28.08 38.80 -5.81
CA TRP A 227 28.29 39.06 -7.27
C TRP A 227 27.03 39.44 -8.06
N ARG A 228 26.65 40.74 -8.11
CA ARG A 228 26.28 41.39 -9.39
C ARG A 228 26.19 42.94 -9.37
N GLU A 229 27.23 43.63 -8.92
CA GLU A 229 27.53 44.96 -9.47
C GLU A 229 28.77 44.87 -10.36
N ARG A 230 28.55 44.88 -11.69
CA ARG A 230 29.60 45.01 -12.69
C ARG A 230 29.36 46.28 -13.49
N ASN A 231 30.35 47.18 -13.50
CA ASN A 231 30.59 48.15 -14.55
C ASN A 231 29.47 49.17 -14.88
N LEU A 232 29.07 50.02 -13.93
CA LEU A 232 28.37 51.29 -14.22
C LEU A 232 28.89 52.50 -13.40
N LEU A 233 30.21 52.74 -13.44
CA LEU A 233 30.81 54.01 -13.00
C LEU A 233 31.74 54.61 -14.07
N ARG A 234 31.14 55.11 -15.16
CA ARG A 234 31.71 56.20 -15.96
C ARG A 234 30.64 57.26 -16.20
N HIS A 235 30.95 58.48 -15.74
CA HIS A 235 30.23 59.75 -15.98
C HIS A 235 28.81 59.89 -15.37
N HIS A 236 28.71 60.48 -14.17
CA HIS A 236 28.57 61.94 -14.05
C HIS A 236 28.71 62.41 -12.58
N ARG A 237 29.06 63.70 -12.40
CA ARG A 237 29.06 64.38 -11.09
C ARG A 237 27.66 64.88 -10.75
N GLY A 238 27.28 64.83 -9.47
CA GLY A 238 26.38 65.82 -8.87
C GLY A 238 25.19 65.30 -8.05
N VAL A 239 24.80 66.12 -7.08
CA VAL A 239 23.58 66.08 -6.24
C VAL A 239 23.59 65.12 -5.03
N LYS A 240 23.58 65.75 -3.85
CA LYS A 240 23.29 65.15 -2.53
C LYS A 240 21.81 64.75 -2.42
N GLY A 241 21.48 63.64 -1.76
CA GLY A 241 20.11 63.43 -1.27
C GLY A 241 19.73 62.05 -0.74
N ARG A 242 19.46 61.99 0.57
CA ARG A 242 18.63 61.01 1.32
C ARG A 242 19.10 59.55 1.40
N LEU A 243 19.32 59.09 2.63
CA LEU A 243 19.55 57.71 3.02
C LEU A 243 18.55 57.36 4.13
N GLU A 244 17.32 57.04 3.73
CA GLU A 244 16.21 56.54 4.56
C GLU A 244 15.53 55.41 3.76
N VAL A 245 14.83 54.48 4.44
CA VAL A 245 14.22 53.22 3.92
C VAL A 245 15.11 51.96 4.06
N LEU A 246 15.89 51.83 5.13
CA LEU A 246 16.53 50.55 5.51
C LEU A 246 16.64 50.29 7.03
N GLN A 247 15.71 50.88 7.81
CA GLN A 247 15.61 50.66 9.26
C GLN A 247 14.29 49.97 9.67
N ASP A 248 13.24 50.03 8.84
CA ASP A 248 11.89 49.55 9.20
C ASP A 248 11.67 48.03 9.00
N PHE A 249 12.58 47.32 8.33
CA PHE A 249 12.40 45.88 8.06
C PHE A 249 12.94 44.96 9.17
N VAL A 250 13.76 45.48 10.09
CA VAL A 250 14.34 44.69 11.20
C VAL A 250 13.55 44.88 12.51
N ASN A 251 12.85 46.00 12.67
CA ASN A 251 12.10 46.31 13.90
C ASN A 251 10.69 45.69 13.96
N LEU A 252 10.24 44.95 12.94
CA LEU A 252 8.91 44.32 12.92
C LEU A 252 8.91 42.81 13.27
N ALA A 253 10.08 42.19 13.44
CA ALA A 253 10.22 40.75 13.70
C ALA A 253 10.56 40.39 15.17
N MET A 254 10.86 41.39 16.02
CA MET A 254 11.37 41.20 17.38
C MET A 254 10.75 42.25 18.33
N GLY A 255 9.49 42.06 18.75
CA GLY A 255 8.84 43.08 19.58
C GLY A 255 7.37 42.85 19.98
N HIS A 256 7.05 41.77 20.69
CA HIS A 256 5.81 41.70 21.49
C HIS A 256 6.04 41.10 22.89
N HIS A 257 6.52 41.96 23.79
CA HIS A 257 6.20 41.87 25.22
C HIS A 257 5.26 43.03 25.56
N VAL A 258 4.12 42.73 26.18
CA VAL A 258 3.20 43.75 26.74
C VAL A 258 3.22 43.63 28.26
N GLY A 259 3.36 44.78 28.92
CA GLY A 259 3.78 44.93 30.31
C GLY A 259 2.85 44.40 31.40
N PHE A 260 3.46 44.29 32.59
CA PHE A 260 2.80 44.17 33.88
C PHE A 260 2.02 45.44 34.24
N GLY A 261 0.91 45.27 34.97
CA GLY A 261 0.19 46.32 35.69
C GLY A 261 -0.57 45.69 36.86
N GLU A 262 -0.41 46.23 38.07
CA GLU A 262 -0.87 45.62 39.31
C GLU A 262 -2.39 45.72 39.52
N LEU A 263 -2.97 44.71 40.16
CA LEU A 263 -4.11 44.88 41.08
C LEU A 263 -4.12 43.73 42.11
N ALA A 264 -4.08 44.10 43.39
CA ALA A 264 -3.96 43.19 44.52
C ALA A 264 -5.31 42.91 45.22
N HIS A 265 -5.27 42.00 46.21
CA HIS A 265 -6.36 41.51 47.09
C HIS A 265 -7.30 40.48 46.43
N SER A 266 -7.34 39.24 46.91
CA SER A 266 -7.73 38.91 48.29
C SER A 266 -7.54 37.41 48.64
N GLY A 267 -7.43 37.09 49.94
CA GLY A 267 -7.89 35.78 50.45
C GLY A 267 -6.84 34.70 50.79
N PHE A 268 -6.57 34.58 52.09
CA PHE A 268 -6.16 33.39 52.86
C PHE A 268 -6.82 32.05 52.37
N LEU A 269 -6.33 30.83 52.71
CA LEU A 269 -5.83 30.37 54.02
C LEU A 269 -5.01 29.05 53.93
N LEU A 270 -4.28 28.70 54.99
CA LEU A 270 -3.53 27.44 55.15
C LEU A 270 -4.45 26.19 55.23
N ALA A 271 -3.92 25.02 54.86
CA ALA A 271 -3.59 23.94 55.81
C ALA A 271 -3.02 22.69 55.10
N GLY A 272 -1.94 22.14 55.63
CA GLY A 272 -1.54 20.76 55.36
C GLY A 272 -1.89 19.87 56.56
N ILE A 273 -2.36 18.65 56.30
CA ILE A 273 -2.40 17.55 57.27
C ILE A 273 -1.92 16.30 56.54
N GLY A 274 -0.86 15.68 57.04
CA GLY A 274 -0.44 14.35 56.60
C GLY A 274 -0.97 13.28 57.56
N HIS A 275 -1.14 12.05 57.07
CA HIS A 275 -1.26 10.88 57.93
C HIS A 275 -0.49 9.69 57.34
N ILE A 276 0.73 9.53 57.85
CA ILE A 276 1.24 8.30 58.49
C ILE A 276 0.41 7.05 58.20
N TYR A 277 1.01 6.06 57.53
CA TYR A 277 0.89 4.67 57.99
C TYR A 277 2.24 3.93 57.95
N ARG A 278 2.50 3.27 59.07
CA ARG A 278 3.66 2.43 59.42
C ARG A 278 4.14 1.50 58.30
N VAL A 279 5.46 1.39 58.21
CA VAL A 279 6.13 0.14 57.83
C VAL A 279 6.24 -0.73 59.09
N GLU A 280 5.80 -1.99 59.02
CA GLU A 280 6.16 -3.02 60.00
C GLU A 280 6.96 -4.12 59.29
N GLU A 281 8.10 -4.50 59.88
CA GLU A 281 9.04 -5.47 59.33
C GLU A 281 8.52 -6.90 59.54
N GLY A 282 8.06 -7.54 58.46
CA GLY A 282 7.76 -8.96 58.45
C GLY A 282 9.03 -9.80 58.28
N LYS A 283 9.50 -10.43 59.36
CA LYS A 283 10.54 -11.46 59.28
C LYS A 283 10.00 -12.76 58.68
N SER A 284 10.87 -13.47 57.98
CA SER A 284 10.69 -14.84 57.50
C SER A 284 10.56 -15.86 58.62
N GLU A 285 9.65 -16.83 58.47
CA GLU A 285 9.80 -18.22 58.93
C GLU A 285 8.65 -19.11 58.40
N GLY A 286 8.90 -20.41 58.20
CA GLY A 286 7.85 -21.43 58.10
C GLY A 286 7.50 -21.95 56.70
N GLU A 287 8.09 -23.10 56.33
CA GLU A 287 7.54 -24.01 55.31
C GLU A 287 6.23 -24.68 55.80
N GLY A 288 5.36 -25.10 54.89
CA GLY A 288 4.13 -25.82 55.23
C GLY A 288 3.46 -26.48 54.01
N ASP A 289 3.67 -27.80 53.87
CA ASP A 289 3.19 -28.63 52.76
C ASP A 289 1.66 -28.68 52.60
N LEU A 290 1.21 -28.74 51.34
CA LEU A 290 0.02 -29.50 50.92
C LEU A 290 0.23 -30.13 49.53
N GLY A 291 1.05 -31.19 49.48
CA GLY A 291 1.20 -32.08 48.32
C GLY A 291 0.97 -33.55 48.70
N THR A 292 0.19 -34.30 47.91
CA THR A 292 -0.34 -35.61 48.33
C THR A 292 0.51 -36.83 47.96
N LYS A 293 0.95 -37.54 49.01
CA LYS A 293 1.28 -38.98 49.15
C LYS A 293 2.22 -39.73 48.17
N ASP A 294 2.25 -39.47 46.87
CA ASP A 294 2.96 -40.36 45.91
C ASP A 294 4.13 -39.70 45.13
N GLY A 295 4.63 -38.54 45.59
CA GLY A 295 5.69 -37.75 44.95
C GLY A 295 7.04 -37.71 45.69
N ALA A 296 7.76 -38.83 45.79
CA ALA A 296 9.10 -38.85 46.39
C ALA A 296 10.20 -38.46 45.37
N VAL A 297 10.63 -37.19 45.38
CA VAL A 297 11.79 -36.72 44.60
C VAL A 297 13.04 -36.77 45.47
N ARG A 298 14.09 -37.46 45.02
CA ARG A 298 15.45 -37.36 45.60
C ARG A 298 16.35 -36.52 44.70
N GLN A 299 17.16 -35.68 45.31
CA GLN A 299 18.05 -34.75 44.63
C GLN A 299 19.27 -35.49 44.04
N GLY A 300 19.29 -35.62 42.71
CA GLY A 300 20.48 -36.02 41.94
C GLY A 300 21.36 -34.82 41.60
N LYS A 301 22.63 -35.05 41.26
CA LYS A 301 23.53 -33.99 40.78
C LYS A 301 23.26 -33.69 39.31
N GLU A 302 23.13 -32.40 39.03
CA GLU A 302 23.29 -31.66 37.76
C GLU A 302 23.21 -32.46 36.45
N GLY A 303 22.11 -32.24 35.69
CA GLY A 303 22.03 -32.56 34.26
C GLY A 303 21.28 -33.84 33.88
N ASP A 304 19.99 -33.95 34.21
CA ASP A 304 19.05 -34.83 33.49
C ASP A 304 17.58 -34.39 33.70
N LEU A 305 16.76 -34.50 32.65
CA LEU A 305 15.31 -34.31 32.68
C LEU A 305 14.62 -35.64 32.30
N GLY A 306 14.07 -36.36 33.28
CA GLY A 306 13.35 -37.61 32.98
C GLY A 306 12.73 -38.27 34.21
N THR A 307 11.60 -38.96 34.00
CA THR A 307 10.95 -39.82 34.99
C THR A 307 11.13 -41.31 34.66
N ARG A 308 10.67 -42.17 35.58
CA ARG A 308 11.11 -43.57 35.81
C ARG A 308 11.18 -44.54 34.62
N ASP A 309 10.54 -44.28 33.48
CA ASP A 309 10.51 -45.21 32.34
C ASP A 309 11.26 -44.71 31.08
N GLY A 310 12.12 -43.68 31.23
CA GLY A 310 12.93 -43.13 30.13
C GLY A 310 14.42 -43.06 30.44
N VAL A 311 15.14 -44.18 30.40
CA VAL A 311 16.61 -44.19 30.50
C VAL A 311 17.23 -44.06 29.11
N VAL A 312 17.78 -42.89 28.80
CA VAL A 312 18.73 -42.71 27.69
C VAL A 312 20.14 -42.75 28.26
N ARG A 313 21.00 -43.62 27.72
CA ARG A 313 22.45 -43.54 27.93
C ARG A 313 23.10 -43.02 26.66
N TRP A 314 24.03 -42.09 26.81
CA TRP A 314 24.92 -41.70 25.72
C TRP A 314 25.91 -42.85 25.43
N GLY A 315 25.78 -43.44 24.24
CA GLY A 315 26.84 -44.25 23.62
C GLY A 315 27.63 -43.38 22.64
N GLU A 316 28.87 -43.77 22.36
CA GLU A 316 29.70 -43.09 21.37
C GLU A 316 29.17 -43.35 19.94
N GLU A 317 29.25 -42.30 19.10
CA GLU A 317 28.95 -42.25 17.66
C GLU A 317 27.88 -43.20 17.08
N GLY A 318 26.67 -42.66 16.87
CA GLY A 318 25.96 -42.90 15.61
C GLY A 318 24.94 -44.04 15.53
N GLU A 319 24.02 -44.17 16.49
CA GLU A 319 22.79 -44.96 16.30
C GLU A 319 21.57 -44.33 17.02
N LEU A 320 20.41 -44.31 16.36
CA LEU A 320 19.11 -43.93 16.94
C LEU A 320 18.09 -45.05 16.73
N GLY A 321 17.76 -45.78 17.80
CA GLY A 321 16.70 -46.80 17.74
C GLY A 321 16.50 -47.55 19.06
N THR A 322 15.25 -47.94 19.33
CA THR A 322 14.89 -48.86 20.42
C THR A 322 14.28 -50.15 19.85
N GLN A 323 14.20 -51.19 20.68
CA GLN A 323 13.81 -52.54 20.27
C GLN A 323 12.36 -52.62 19.75
N ASN A 324 12.16 -52.48 18.42
CA ASN A 324 11.13 -53.19 17.64
C ASN A 324 11.20 -53.01 16.11
N SER A 325 12.23 -52.37 15.56
CA SER A 325 12.44 -52.30 14.10
C SER A 325 13.92 -52.54 13.75
N VAL A 326 14.25 -53.76 13.31
CA VAL A 326 15.59 -54.08 12.79
C VAL A 326 15.59 -53.94 11.27
N VAL A 327 16.26 -52.90 10.77
CA VAL A 327 16.64 -52.78 9.36
C VAL A 327 18.15 -53.02 9.28
N ARG A 328 18.59 -53.99 8.49
CA ARG A 328 20.03 -54.22 8.27
C ARG A 328 20.54 -53.25 7.22
N GLN A 329 21.73 -52.69 7.43
CA GLN A 329 22.47 -51.98 6.40
C GLN A 329 22.75 -52.91 5.20
N GLY A 330 22.36 -52.45 4.02
CA GLY A 330 23.01 -52.80 2.76
C GLY A 330 23.93 -51.66 2.34
N GLU A 331 24.91 -51.95 1.49
CA GLU A 331 25.82 -50.93 0.96
C GLU A 331 25.11 -49.92 0.06
N GLU A 332 25.78 -48.79 -0.14
CA GLU A 332 25.34 -47.53 -0.73
C GLU A 332 24.38 -47.65 -1.94
N GLY A 333 23.15 -47.12 -1.80
CA GLY A 333 22.27 -46.76 -2.91
C GLY A 333 21.25 -47.81 -3.38
N ASP A 334 20.13 -47.94 -2.65
CA ASP A 334 18.79 -48.11 -3.27
C ASP A 334 17.65 -48.05 -2.23
N LEU A 335 16.58 -47.30 -2.53
CA LEU A 335 15.28 -47.39 -1.85
C LEU A 335 14.15 -47.33 -2.89
N GLY A 336 13.85 -48.47 -3.50
CA GLY A 336 12.73 -48.64 -4.41
C GLY A 336 12.17 -50.06 -4.35
N THR A 337 10.85 -50.20 -4.21
CA THR A 337 10.17 -51.49 -4.36
C THR A 337 9.91 -51.80 -5.83
N GLN A 338 9.80 -53.09 -6.15
CA GLN A 338 9.67 -53.60 -7.52
C GLN A 338 8.34 -53.15 -8.17
N ASN A 339 8.33 -52.00 -8.86
CA ASN A 339 7.50 -51.71 -10.05
C ASN A 339 7.74 -50.34 -10.76
N SER A 340 8.90 -49.67 -10.56
CA SER A 340 9.26 -48.45 -11.31
C SER A 340 10.75 -48.39 -11.68
N ALA A 341 11.19 -49.27 -12.58
CA ALA A 341 12.53 -49.20 -13.16
C ALA A 341 12.54 -48.33 -14.43
N MET A 342 12.85 -47.05 -14.30
CA MET A 342 13.23 -46.21 -15.44
C MET A 342 14.69 -46.54 -15.81
N ARG A 343 14.91 -47.11 -16.99
CA ARG A 343 16.26 -47.25 -17.56
C ARG A 343 16.72 -45.91 -18.13
N GLN A 344 17.96 -45.55 -17.86
CA GLN A 344 18.63 -44.46 -18.54
C GLN A 344 18.90 -44.89 -19.99
N GLY A 345 18.46 -44.08 -20.97
CA GLY A 345 18.76 -44.23 -22.38
C GLY A 345 19.50 -42.98 -22.87
N GLU A 346 20.53 -43.18 -23.68
CA GLU A 346 21.25 -42.10 -24.35
C GLU A 346 20.42 -41.59 -25.54
N GLU A 347 20.03 -40.31 -25.50
CA GLU A 347 20.02 -39.33 -26.61
C GLU A 347 19.16 -38.12 -26.19
N GLY A 348 19.72 -36.90 -26.24
CA GLY A 348 18.98 -35.67 -25.90
C GLY A 348 19.76 -34.55 -25.21
N ASP A 349 21.09 -34.54 -25.25
CA ASP A 349 21.90 -33.44 -24.71
C ASP A 349 21.70 -32.11 -25.48
N LEU A 350 21.67 -31.00 -24.75
CA LEU A 350 22.18 -29.71 -25.21
C LEU A 350 22.95 -29.00 -24.08
N GLY A 351 24.23 -29.34 -23.93
CA GLY A 351 25.15 -28.62 -23.02
C GLY A 351 26.54 -29.24 -22.94
N THR A 352 27.55 -28.58 -23.52
CA THR A 352 28.94 -29.09 -23.52
C THR A 352 29.70 -28.81 -22.21
N GLN A 353 30.80 -29.54 -22.00
CA GLN A 353 31.52 -29.73 -20.72
C GLN A 353 32.01 -28.47 -19.95
N ASN A 354 31.90 -27.26 -20.50
CA ASN A 354 32.22 -26.00 -19.82
C ASN A 354 30.99 -25.12 -19.50
N SER A 355 29.77 -25.68 -19.59
CA SER A 355 28.54 -25.02 -19.14
C SER A 355 27.63 -25.99 -18.38
N VAL A 356 28.23 -26.73 -17.44
CA VAL A 356 27.46 -27.39 -16.38
C VAL A 356 26.90 -26.30 -15.48
N VAL A 357 25.64 -25.93 -15.69
CA VAL A 357 24.83 -25.32 -14.63
C VAL A 357 24.70 -26.39 -13.54
N ARG A 358 25.65 -26.38 -12.60
CA ARG A 358 25.47 -27.11 -11.35
C ARG A 358 24.20 -26.53 -10.73
N GLN A 359 23.12 -27.31 -10.73
CA GLN A 359 22.12 -27.17 -9.67
C GLN A 359 22.87 -27.41 -8.37
N GLY A 360 23.35 -26.33 -7.78
CA GLY A 360 23.90 -26.38 -6.44
C GLY A 360 22.75 -26.75 -5.52
N GLU A 361 22.79 -27.96 -4.98
CA GLU A 361 22.01 -28.34 -3.81
C GLU A 361 22.34 -27.35 -2.69
N ARG A 362 21.53 -26.29 -2.62
CA ARG A 362 21.53 -25.32 -1.52
C ARG A 362 20.24 -25.54 -0.75
N ASP A 363 20.36 -26.36 0.28
CA ASP A 363 19.24 -26.78 1.10
C ASP A 363 18.69 -25.59 1.91
N GLY A 364 17.48 -25.12 1.55
CA GLY A 364 16.88 -23.91 2.13
C GLY A 364 15.46 -23.56 1.65
N GLY A 365 14.55 -23.04 2.52
CA GLY A 365 13.08 -22.90 2.30
C GLY A 365 12.47 -21.46 2.15
N ARG A 366 11.90 -21.03 1.00
CA ARG A 366 11.71 -19.60 0.64
C ARG A 366 10.52 -18.99 1.40
N LEU A 367 10.75 -18.02 2.28
CA LEU A 367 9.67 -17.16 2.75
C LEU A 367 9.10 -16.43 1.53
N ARG A 368 7.86 -16.73 1.16
CA ARG A 368 7.19 -16.06 0.05
C ARG A 368 6.75 -14.67 0.44
N GLY A 369 6.00 -14.54 1.55
CA GLY A 369 5.53 -13.23 2.03
C GLY A 369 4.74 -12.53 0.93
N LYS A 370 5.19 -11.34 0.51
CA LYS A 370 4.62 -10.55 -0.59
C LYS A 370 5.00 -11.02 -2.00
N GLY A 371 5.84 -12.04 -2.14
CA GLY A 371 6.33 -12.51 -3.44
C GLY A 371 5.21 -12.97 -4.38
N LEU A 372 5.20 -12.45 -5.61
CA LEU A 372 4.24 -12.83 -6.65
C LEU A 372 4.30 -14.34 -6.94
N ASP A 373 3.12 -14.96 -7.03
CA ASP A 373 2.93 -16.34 -7.45
C ASP A 373 1.68 -16.42 -8.35
N ASN A 374 1.88 -16.76 -9.63
CA ASN A 374 0.81 -16.84 -10.61
C ASN A 374 -0.21 -17.96 -10.32
N ALA A 375 0.21 -19.07 -9.70
CA ALA A 375 -0.71 -20.12 -9.29
C ALA A 375 -1.57 -19.68 -8.10
N LEU A 376 -0.99 -18.91 -7.16
CA LEU A 376 -1.75 -18.31 -6.07
C LEU A 376 -2.67 -17.19 -6.56
N LEU A 377 -2.21 -16.36 -7.50
CA LEU A 377 -3.02 -15.32 -8.15
C LEU A 377 -4.27 -15.91 -8.80
N VAL A 378 -4.09 -16.93 -9.65
CA VAL A 378 -5.19 -17.66 -10.28
C VAL A 378 -6.08 -18.35 -9.23
N ARG A 379 -5.50 -18.92 -8.15
CA ARG A 379 -6.29 -19.49 -7.04
C ARG A 379 -7.13 -18.45 -6.32
N ASP A 380 -6.58 -17.27 -6.06
CA ASP A 380 -7.28 -16.16 -5.42
C ASP A 380 -8.46 -15.73 -6.31
N TYR A 381 -8.23 -15.42 -7.60
CA TYR A 381 -9.31 -15.08 -8.54
C TYR A 381 -10.41 -16.14 -8.64
N ASN A 382 -10.05 -17.43 -8.68
CA ASN A 382 -11.03 -18.52 -8.64
C ASN A 382 -11.89 -18.50 -7.37
N LEU A 383 -11.29 -18.19 -6.20
CA LEU A 383 -12.01 -18.07 -4.93
C LEU A 383 -12.86 -16.80 -4.84
N MET A 384 -12.38 -15.67 -5.35
CA MET A 384 -13.16 -14.42 -5.46
C MET A 384 -14.39 -14.63 -6.36
N THR A 385 -14.21 -15.31 -7.49
CA THR A 385 -15.28 -15.75 -8.40
C THR A 385 -16.24 -16.74 -7.73
N TRP A 386 -15.74 -17.71 -6.97
CA TRP A 386 -16.56 -18.69 -6.23
C TRP A 386 -17.44 -18.01 -5.17
N LEU A 387 -16.89 -17.04 -4.42
CA LEU A 387 -17.64 -16.18 -3.50
C LEU A 387 -18.74 -15.37 -4.20
N GLY A 388 -18.59 -15.07 -5.49
CA GLY A 388 -19.45 -14.11 -6.19
C GLY A 388 -19.07 -12.65 -5.89
N ALA A 389 -17.84 -12.41 -5.42
CA ALA A 389 -17.33 -11.05 -5.28
C ALA A 389 -17.17 -10.37 -6.65
N ASN A 390 -17.30 -9.04 -6.66
CA ASN A 390 -17.12 -8.22 -7.86
C ASN A 390 -16.02 -7.16 -7.73
N SER A 391 -15.43 -7.03 -6.54
CA SER A 391 -14.47 -5.96 -6.23
C SER A 391 -13.47 -6.33 -5.15
N PHE A 392 -12.35 -5.62 -5.10
CA PHE A 392 -11.39 -5.65 -3.99
C PHE A 392 -10.64 -4.31 -3.86
N ARG A 393 -9.98 -4.10 -2.71
CA ARG A 393 -9.05 -2.98 -2.47
C ARG A 393 -7.62 -3.50 -2.39
N THR A 394 -6.65 -2.80 -2.98
CA THR A 394 -5.21 -3.15 -2.93
C THR A 394 -4.57 -2.77 -1.59
N SER A 395 -5.17 -3.25 -0.50
CA SER A 395 -4.74 -2.91 0.86
C SER A 395 -3.31 -3.40 1.13
N HIS A 396 -2.37 -2.56 1.58
CA HIS A 396 -2.39 -1.09 1.66
C HIS A 396 -1.21 -0.54 0.86
N TYR A 397 -1.12 -0.93 -0.41
CA TYR A 397 -0.03 -0.62 -1.33
C TYR A 397 -0.41 -1.14 -2.74
N PRO A 398 0.04 -0.50 -3.84
CA PRO A 398 -0.30 -0.92 -5.19
C PRO A 398 0.24 -2.34 -5.45
N TYR A 399 -0.61 -3.26 -5.92
CA TYR A 399 -0.23 -4.66 -6.15
C TYR A 399 0.61 -4.84 -7.42
N ALA A 400 1.06 -6.07 -7.66
CA ALA A 400 1.75 -6.45 -8.90
C ALA A 400 0.83 -6.25 -10.11
N GLU A 401 1.38 -5.79 -11.22
CA GLU A 401 0.66 -5.44 -12.45
C GLU A 401 -0.16 -6.62 -12.98
N GLU A 402 0.35 -7.85 -12.84
CA GLU A 402 -0.34 -9.09 -13.17
C GLU A 402 -1.68 -9.24 -12.42
N THR A 403 -1.80 -8.66 -11.21
CA THR A 403 -3.06 -8.65 -10.45
C THR A 403 -4.10 -7.73 -11.07
N LEU A 404 -3.70 -6.57 -11.61
CA LEU A 404 -4.60 -5.63 -12.28
C LEU A 404 -4.95 -6.09 -13.70
N LEU A 405 -3.99 -6.67 -14.43
CA LEU A 405 -4.24 -7.34 -15.71
C LEU A 405 -5.29 -8.46 -15.59
N MET A 406 -5.23 -9.26 -14.51
CA MET A 406 -6.26 -10.27 -14.26
C MET A 406 -7.59 -9.64 -13.79
N ALA A 407 -7.57 -8.50 -13.09
CA ALA A 407 -8.79 -7.78 -12.73
C ALA A 407 -9.53 -7.24 -13.96
N ASP A 408 -8.78 -6.71 -14.94
CA ASP A 408 -9.30 -6.22 -16.20
C ASP A 408 -10.00 -7.34 -17.00
N GLN A 409 -9.36 -8.51 -17.09
CA GLN A 409 -9.85 -9.67 -17.85
C GLN A 409 -11.07 -10.34 -17.20
N GLU A 410 -11.06 -10.50 -15.87
CA GLU A 410 -12.15 -11.14 -15.13
C GLU A 410 -13.31 -10.17 -14.79
N GLY A 411 -13.14 -8.87 -15.04
CA GLY A 411 -14.13 -7.84 -14.75
C GLY A 411 -14.24 -7.48 -13.26
N PHE A 412 -13.17 -7.58 -12.48
CA PHE A 412 -13.17 -7.10 -11.09
C PHE A 412 -12.98 -5.58 -11.03
N MET A 413 -13.69 -4.94 -10.11
CA MET A 413 -13.53 -3.51 -9.82
C MET A 413 -12.52 -3.32 -8.68
N VAL A 414 -11.51 -2.49 -8.91
CA VAL A 414 -10.40 -2.28 -7.98
C VAL A 414 -10.44 -0.86 -7.41
N ILE A 415 -10.35 -0.77 -6.09
CA ILE A 415 -9.94 0.46 -5.39
C ILE A 415 -8.43 0.35 -5.22
N ASP A 416 -7.69 1.16 -5.96
CA ASP A 416 -6.24 1.08 -5.94
C ASP A 416 -5.65 2.09 -4.95
N GLU A 417 -4.84 1.59 -4.02
CA GLU A 417 -4.47 2.24 -2.77
C GLU A 417 -2.97 2.48 -2.66
N SER A 418 -2.61 3.73 -2.36
CA SER A 418 -1.22 4.12 -2.12
C SER A 418 -0.62 3.39 -0.90
N PRO A 419 0.71 3.33 -0.78
CA PRO A 419 1.38 2.74 0.39
C PRO A 419 1.21 3.55 1.70
N ALA A 420 0.51 4.68 1.68
CA ALA A 420 0.35 5.57 2.83
C ALA A 420 -0.66 5.04 3.86
N CYS A 421 -0.20 4.12 4.73
CA CYS A 421 -0.97 3.57 5.83
C CYS A 421 -0.62 4.23 7.18
N SER A 422 -1.64 4.52 7.99
CA SER A 422 -1.54 4.96 9.39
C SER A 422 -0.70 6.23 9.61
N LEU A 423 -0.81 7.20 8.69
CA LEU A 423 -0.09 8.49 8.74
C LEU A 423 -0.43 9.27 10.02
N ASP A 424 0.60 9.63 10.80
CA ASP A 424 0.47 10.43 12.04
C ASP A 424 1.05 11.86 11.92
N GLY A 425 2.03 12.08 11.04
CA GLY A 425 2.55 13.41 10.68
C GLY A 425 1.94 13.92 9.38
N PHE A 426 2.00 15.24 9.14
CA PHE A 426 1.54 15.91 7.91
C PHE A 426 2.48 17.06 7.53
N ASP A 427 3.80 16.79 7.53
CA ASP A 427 4.81 17.76 7.10
C ASP A 427 5.04 17.76 5.57
N VAL A 428 5.84 18.71 5.11
CA VAL A 428 6.14 18.92 3.68
C VAL A 428 7.01 17.80 3.09
N ILE A 429 7.85 17.14 3.88
CA ILE A 429 8.70 16.05 3.39
C ILE A 429 7.82 14.85 3.07
N LEU A 430 6.95 14.46 4.01
CA LEU A 430 5.95 13.42 3.80
C LEU A 430 4.99 13.77 2.65
N LEU A 431 4.63 15.04 2.46
CA LEU A 431 3.77 15.45 1.35
C LEU A 431 4.45 15.20 -0.02
N GLU A 432 5.71 15.55 -0.19
CA GLU A 432 6.43 15.32 -1.45
C GLU A 432 6.74 13.84 -1.70
N GLU A 433 7.12 13.08 -0.66
CA GLU A 433 7.28 11.61 -0.78
C GLU A 433 5.97 10.92 -1.19
N HIS A 434 4.84 11.34 -0.59
CA HIS A 434 3.53 10.78 -0.91
C HIS A 434 3.08 11.16 -2.33
N LYS A 435 3.35 12.39 -2.79
CA LYS A 435 3.13 12.78 -4.19
C LYS A 435 3.93 11.90 -5.16
N ALA A 436 5.21 11.65 -4.88
CA ALA A 436 6.04 10.78 -5.72
C ALA A 436 5.44 9.37 -5.83
N MET A 437 5.09 8.75 -4.69
CA MET A 437 4.49 7.40 -4.67
C MET A 437 3.13 7.33 -5.39
N LEU A 438 2.29 8.37 -5.27
CA LEU A 438 1.03 8.46 -6.03
C LEU A 438 1.25 8.69 -7.52
N GLN A 439 2.28 9.47 -7.89
CA GLN A 439 2.63 9.67 -9.29
C GLN A 439 3.08 8.37 -9.94
N GLU A 440 3.93 7.59 -9.28
CA GLU A 440 4.34 6.26 -9.77
C GLU A 440 3.14 5.32 -9.93
N MET A 441 2.27 5.22 -8.91
CA MET A 441 1.05 4.41 -8.96
C MET A 441 0.12 4.83 -10.12
N VAL A 442 -0.27 6.10 -10.18
CA VAL A 442 -1.21 6.57 -11.21
C VAL A 442 -0.62 6.48 -12.61
N LEU A 443 0.67 6.78 -12.81
CA LEU A 443 1.31 6.65 -14.13
C LEU A 443 1.37 5.19 -14.60
N ARG A 444 1.64 4.24 -13.69
CA ARG A 444 1.61 2.81 -13.98
C ARG A 444 0.19 2.33 -14.31
N ASP A 445 -0.79 2.70 -13.49
CA ASP A 445 -2.09 2.01 -13.45
C ASP A 445 -3.23 2.75 -14.17
N LYS A 446 -3.00 3.98 -14.68
CA LYS A 446 -3.98 4.84 -15.38
C LYS A 446 -4.81 4.16 -16.48
N ASN A 447 -4.24 3.18 -17.17
CA ASN A 447 -4.87 2.52 -18.32
C ASN A 447 -5.77 1.33 -17.93
N HIS A 448 -5.72 0.85 -16.68
CA HIS A 448 -6.52 -0.29 -16.24
C HIS A 448 -8.01 0.08 -16.14
N PRO A 449 -8.93 -0.55 -16.92
CA PRO A 449 -10.37 -0.39 -16.74
C PRO A 449 -10.86 -0.91 -15.39
N SER A 450 -10.23 -1.94 -14.81
CA SER A 450 -10.58 -2.48 -13.50
C SER A 450 -10.44 -1.46 -12.36
N VAL A 451 -9.42 -0.59 -12.41
CA VAL A 451 -9.23 0.46 -11.41
C VAL A 451 -10.35 1.50 -11.56
N ILE A 452 -11.23 1.58 -10.57
CA ILE A 452 -12.41 2.47 -10.58
C ILE A 452 -12.31 3.63 -9.58
N MET A 453 -11.35 3.63 -8.65
CA MET A 453 -11.19 4.65 -7.63
C MET A 453 -9.75 4.64 -7.10
N TRP A 454 -9.18 5.82 -6.85
CA TRP A 454 -7.89 5.97 -6.18
C TRP A 454 -8.09 6.19 -4.67
N SER A 455 -7.44 5.37 -3.84
CA SER A 455 -7.35 5.56 -2.39
C SER A 455 -5.99 6.16 -2.03
N LEU A 456 -6.01 7.40 -1.51
CA LEU A 456 -4.81 8.15 -1.19
C LEU A 456 -4.11 7.61 0.06
N ALA A 457 -4.85 7.10 1.05
CA ALA A 457 -4.28 6.62 2.30
C ALA A 457 -5.24 5.70 3.05
N ASN A 458 -4.70 4.86 3.93
CA ASN A 458 -5.48 4.05 4.87
C ASN A 458 -5.26 4.50 6.32
N GLU A 459 -6.34 4.79 7.04
CA GLU A 459 -6.37 5.22 8.44
C GLU A 459 -5.40 6.36 8.85
N PRO A 460 -5.29 7.47 8.07
CA PRO A 460 -4.55 8.65 8.50
C PRO A 460 -5.19 9.30 9.75
N ARG A 461 -4.37 10.02 10.53
CA ARG A 461 -4.80 10.80 11.71
C ARG A 461 -5.45 12.13 11.33
N THR A 462 -6.55 12.04 10.58
CA THR A 462 -7.34 13.19 10.08
C THR A 462 -8.15 13.91 11.16
N ASP A 463 -8.00 13.50 12.42
CA ASP A 463 -8.39 14.27 13.61
C ASP A 463 -7.45 15.47 13.88
N LYS A 464 -6.21 15.45 13.35
CA LYS A 464 -5.23 16.52 13.50
C LYS A 464 -5.50 17.71 12.57
N PRO A 465 -5.36 18.98 13.01
CA PRO A 465 -5.59 20.16 12.16
C PRO A 465 -4.81 20.16 10.84
N GLU A 466 -3.55 19.72 10.89
CA GLU A 466 -2.61 19.73 9.78
C GLU A 466 -3.05 18.82 8.62
N ALA A 467 -3.85 17.80 8.92
CA ALA A 467 -4.44 16.91 7.91
C ALA A 467 -5.42 17.66 6.98
N GLU A 468 -6.04 18.75 7.44
CA GLU A 468 -6.96 19.52 6.61
C GLU A 468 -6.21 20.09 5.39
N ASP A 469 -5.16 20.87 5.59
CA ASP A 469 -4.37 21.46 4.50
C ASP A 469 -3.63 20.41 3.65
N TYR A 470 -3.24 19.28 4.24
CA TYR A 470 -2.61 18.17 3.51
C TYR A 470 -3.54 17.58 2.43
N PHE A 471 -4.83 17.42 2.73
CA PHE A 471 -5.84 16.81 1.84
C PHE A 471 -6.77 17.83 1.12
N ARG A 472 -6.85 19.08 1.58
CA ARG A 472 -7.79 20.11 1.07
C ARG A 472 -7.47 20.56 -0.34
N TYR A 473 -8.48 20.56 -1.22
CA TYR A 473 -8.33 21.10 -2.58
C TYR A 473 -8.03 22.61 -2.54
N ALA A 474 -6.87 23.04 -3.06
CA ALA A 474 -6.34 24.40 -2.87
C ALA A 474 -6.75 25.36 -4.01
N LEU A 475 -8.05 25.37 -4.35
CA LEU A 475 -8.63 26.38 -5.25
C LEU A 475 -8.55 27.79 -4.64
N GLY A 476 -7.40 28.45 -4.82
CA GLY A 476 -7.26 29.88 -4.60
C GLY A 476 -6.15 30.32 -3.66
N ASN A 477 -4.89 30.14 -4.07
CA ASN A 477 -3.80 31.05 -3.65
C ASN A 477 -3.00 31.69 -4.80
N ILE A 478 -3.34 31.37 -6.06
CA ILE A 478 -2.81 32.06 -7.25
C ILE A 478 -3.14 33.57 -7.22
N GLN A 479 -4.31 33.95 -6.68
CA GLN A 479 -4.70 35.37 -6.59
C GLN A 479 -3.90 36.18 -5.58
N ILE A 480 -3.41 35.59 -4.47
CA ILE A 480 -2.59 36.33 -3.49
C ILE A 480 -1.22 36.69 -4.10
N TYR A 481 -0.60 35.77 -4.84
CA TYR A 481 0.64 36.07 -5.56
C TYR A 481 0.43 37.06 -6.72
N VAL A 482 -0.67 36.96 -7.48
CA VAL A 482 -1.00 37.96 -8.51
C VAL A 482 -1.27 39.34 -7.90
N LEU A 483 -1.88 39.42 -6.71
CA LEU A 483 -2.07 40.68 -5.99
C LEU A 483 -0.75 41.25 -5.47
N LEU A 484 0.15 40.42 -4.93
CA LEU A 484 1.49 40.85 -4.51
C LEU A 484 2.32 41.37 -5.69
N ILE A 485 2.28 40.68 -6.84
CA ILE A 485 2.94 41.12 -8.09
C ILE A 485 2.31 42.42 -8.62
N ARG A 486 0.98 42.56 -8.59
CA ARG A 486 0.31 43.83 -8.95
C ARG A 486 0.63 44.98 -7.99
N ARG A 487 0.82 44.70 -6.69
CA ARG A 487 1.25 45.71 -5.70
C ARG A 487 2.70 46.14 -5.93
N ALA A 488 3.58 45.21 -6.30
CA ALA A 488 4.95 45.51 -6.72
C ALA A 488 5.00 46.32 -8.04
N GLN A 489 4.08 46.08 -8.98
CA GLN A 489 3.94 46.85 -10.22
C GLN A 489 3.25 48.22 -10.02
N GLY A 490 2.48 48.41 -8.95
CA GLY A 490 1.87 49.68 -8.58
C GLY A 490 2.84 50.70 -7.97
N GLY A 491 4.04 50.28 -7.56
CA GLY A 491 5.11 51.16 -7.10
C GLY A 491 5.80 51.84 -8.27
N GLY A 492 5.33 53.04 -8.67
CA GLY A 492 5.72 53.72 -9.90
C GLY A 492 7.23 54.00 -10.07
N ARG A 493 7.95 53.07 -10.71
CA ARG A 493 9.25 53.29 -11.36
C ARG A 493 9.32 52.54 -12.69
N THR A 494 9.60 53.27 -13.77
CA THR A 494 9.60 52.76 -15.14
C THR A 494 10.77 51.81 -15.41
N ILE A 495 10.52 50.50 -15.46
CA ILE A 495 11.54 49.49 -15.80
C ILE A 495 11.67 49.38 -17.33
N ARG A 496 12.91 49.38 -17.84
CA ARG A 496 13.19 49.27 -19.29
C ARG A 496 12.86 47.87 -19.82
N HIS A 497 12.25 47.82 -21.02
CA HIS A 497 11.72 46.60 -21.65
C HIS A 497 12.70 45.41 -21.75
N SER A 498 14.01 45.65 -21.87
CA SER A 498 15.00 44.59 -22.10
C SER A 498 15.30 43.68 -20.90
N HIS A 499 14.88 44.04 -19.68
CA HIS A 499 15.01 43.15 -18.50
C HIS A 499 13.78 42.24 -18.28
N VAL A 500 12.68 42.45 -19.01
CA VAL A 500 11.43 41.72 -18.78
C VAL A 500 11.43 40.33 -19.45
N GLN A 501 12.13 40.15 -20.58
CA GLN A 501 12.16 38.87 -21.29
C GLN A 501 13.01 37.80 -20.59
N THR A 502 14.19 38.14 -20.07
CA THR A 502 15.05 37.19 -19.34
C THR A 502 14.40 36.76 -18.02
N CYS A 503 13.81 37.69 -17.27
CA CYS A 503 13.05 37.34 -16.08
C CYS A 503 11.84 36.45 -16.40
N ARG A 504 11.15 36.63 -17.53
CA ARG A 504 10.02 35.75 -17.93
C ARG A 504 10.45 34.29 -18.14
N GLY A 505 11.60 34.05 -18.78
CA GLY A 505 12.10 32.68 -18.96
C GLY A 505 12.46 32.00 -17.64
N THR A 506 13.26 32.67 -16.81
CA THR A 506 13.70 32.09 -15.53
C THR A 506 12.56 32.00 -14.50
N LEU A 507 11.64 32.98 -14.45
CA LEU A 507 10.45 32.86 -13.60
C LEU A 507 9.49 31.78 -14.10
N ALA A 508 9.36 31.51 -15.41
CA ALA A 508 8.50 30.44 -15.92
C ALA A 508 8.99 29.04 -15.52
N VAL A 509 10.29 28.77 -15.67
CA VAL A 509 10.89 27.49 -15.24
C VAL A 509 10.80 27.32 -13.72
N CYS A 510 11.06 28.39 -12.96
CA CYS A 510 10.76 28.38 -11.52
C CYS A 510 9.25 28.26 -11.21
N TRP A 511 8.35 28.72 -12.08
CA TRP A 511 6.90 28.63 -11.87
C TRP A 511 6.39 27.20 -12.01
N GLU A 512 6.87 26.47 -13.03
CA GLU A 512 6.51 25.06 -13.23
C GLU A 512 7.10 24.18 -12.13
N GLN A 513 8.38 24.38 -11.77
CA GLN A 513 9.02 23.60 -10.70
C GLN A 513 8.52 23.94 -9.29
N HIS A 514 8.08 25.18 -9.02
CA HIS A 514 7.46 25.51 -7.72
C HIS A 514 5.95 25.24 -7.66
N GLN A 515 5.27 24.91 -8.76
CA GLN A 515 3.83 24.61 -8.69
C GLN A 515 3.52 23.32 -7.92
N SER A 516 4.33 22.26 -8.07
CA SER A 516 4.08 20.97 -7.41
C SER A 516 4.14 21.04 -5.88
N GLY A 517 5.15 21.74 -5.34
CA GLY A 517 5.43 21.81 -3.89
C GLY A 517 4.36 22.51 -3.04
N TYR A 518 3.38 23.19 -3.66
CA TYR A 518 2.26 23.84 -2.96
C TYR A 518 0.90 23.16 -3.19
N LEU A 519 0.83 22.10 -4.01
CA LEU A 519 -0.41 21.34 -4.17
C LEU A 519 -0.66 20.47 -2.93
N SER A 520 -1.91 20.36 -2.51
CA SER A 520 -2.33 19.29 -1.62
C SER A 520 -2.30 17.95 -2.35
N ILE A 521 -2.32 16.85 -1.59
CA ILE A 521 -2.25 15.50 -2.17
C ILE A 521 -3.45 15.21 -3.10
N LEU A 522 -4.62 15.78 -2.79
CA LEU A 522 -5.83 15.68 -3.61
C LEU A 522 -5.72 16.48 -4.91
N GLU A 523 -5.25 17.74 -4.87
CA GLU A 523 -5.09 18.54 -6.09
C GLU A 523 -4.03 17.96 -7.02
N PHE A 524 -2.93 17.44 -6.45
CA PHE A 524 -1.90 16.73 -7.20
C PHE A 524 -2.48 15.52 -7.94
N THR A 525 -3.19 14.63 -7.22
CA THR A 525 -3.80 13.43 -7.81
C THR A 525 -4.81 13.78 -8.90
N ARG A 526 -5.63 14.83 -8.69
CA ARG A 526 -6.58 15.34 -9.70
C ARG A 526 -5.94 15.83 -10.99
N ARG A 527 -4.70 16.33 -10.93
CA ARG A 527 -3.95 16.75 -12.13
C ARG A 527 -3.33 15.57 -12.88
N LEU A 528 -3.10 14.43 -12.20
CA LEU A 528 -2.64 13.19 -12.83
C LEU A 528 -3.81 12.41 -13.46
N ASP A 529 -4.93 12.26 -12.73
CA ASP A 529 -6.14 11.62 -13.24
C ASP A 529 -7.40 12.26 -12.65
N ASN A 530 -8.28 12.74 -13.54
CA ASN A 530 -9.61 13.26 -13.21
C ASN A 530 -10.75 12.37 -13.76
N SER A 531 -10.43 11.22 -14.36
CA SER A 531 -11.40 10.26 -14.90
C SER A 531 -11.98 9.30 -13.85
N ARG A 532 -11.43 9.29 -12.63
CA ARG A 532 -11.81 8.42 -11.52
C ARG A 532 -12.09 9.24 -10.25
N PRO A 533 -13.00 8.79 -9.36
CA PRO A 533 -13.14 9.35 -8.03
C PRO A 533 -11.90 9.08 -7.16
N ILE A 534 -11.71 9.91 -6.14
CA ILE A 534 -10.61 9.87 -5.19
C ILE A 534 -11.16 9.79 -3.76
N THR A 535 -10.54 8.94 -2.94
CA THR A 535 -10.89 8.74 -1.53
C THR A 535 -9.65 8.61 -0.66
N PHE A 536 -9.84 8.60 0.66
CA PHE A 536 -8.96 7.90 1.59
C PHE A 536 -9.85 7.14 2.58
N VAL A 537 -9.29 6.16 3.27
CA VAL A 537 -10.04 5.31 4.19
C VAL A 537 -9.89 5.82 5.63
N THR A 538 -10.99 6.21 6.28
CA THR A 538 -10.97 6.80 7.62
C THR A 538 -11.37 5.83 8.74
N SER A 539 -10.55 5.76 9.79
CA SER A 539 -10.88 5.19 11.10
C SER A 539 -11.40 6.24 12.10
N GLN A 540 -11.36 7.53 11.75
CA GLN A 540 -11.81 8.62 12.62
C GLN A 540 -13.33 8.65 12.75
N GLY A 541 -13.83 9.29 13.81
CA GLY A 541 -15.26 9.51 14.01
C GLY A 541 -15.82 10.67 13.17
N VAL A 542 -17.10 10.57 12.77
CA VAL A 542 -17.83 11.55 11.92
C VAL A 542 -17.60 13.00 12.32
N HIS A 543 -17.48 13.29 13.63
CA HIS A 543 -17.38 14.65 14.16
C HIS A 543 -15.96 15.22 14.17
N ILE A 544 -14.93 14.38 14.22
CA ILE A 544 -13.52 14.79 14.42
C ILE A 544 -12.69 14.78 13.14
N ASP A 545 -13.08 14.03 12.11
CA ASP A 545 -12.38 14.02 10.82
C ASP A 545 -12.50 15.38 10.10
N LYS A 546 -11.35 15.94 9.69
CA LYS A 546 -11.23 17.25 9.04
C LYS A 546 -11.04 17.17 7.53
N ALA A 547 -10.60 16.02 7.00
CA ALA A 547 -10.13 15.86 5.63
C ALA A 547 -11.13 15.14 4.71
N VAL A 548 -11.94 14.24 5.26
CA VAL A 548 -12.90 13.41 4.51
C VAL A 548 -13.94 14.22 3.71
N GLN A 549 -14.19 15.46 4.14
CA GLN A 549 -15.04 16.42 3.42
C GLN A 549 -14.53 16.80 2.01
N TYR A 550 -13.28 16.48 1.65
CA TYR A 550 -12.72 16.75 0.32
C TYR A 550 -12.73 15.55 -0.63
N MET A 551 -12.94 14.33 -0.13
CA MET A 551 -12.98 13.10 -0.93
C MET A 551 -14.29 12.97 -1.71
N ASP A 552 -14.32 12.29 -2.85
CA ASP A 552 -15.58 12.07 -3.59
C ASP A 552 -16.51 11.08 -2.87
N ILE A 553 -15.90 10.02 -2.35
CA ILE A 553 -16.55 8.87 -1.71
C ILE A 553 -15.97 8.76 -0.30
N ILE A 554 -16.84 8.50 0.69
CA ILE A 554 -16.44 8.34 2.09
C ILE A 554 -16.19 6.86 2.37
N CYS A 555 -14.93 6.47 2.54
CA CYS A 555 -14.55 5.11 2.88
C CYS A 555 -14.26 4.96 4.39
N VAL A 556 -14.87 3.97 5.05
CA VAL A 556 -14.76 3.79 6.50
C VAL A 556 -14.37 2.38 6.92
N ASN A 557 -13.48 2.29 7.89
CA ASN A 557 -13.08 1.04 8.56
C ASN A 557 -13.78 0.93 9.91
N ARG A 558 -14.57 -0.13 10.16
CA ARG A 558 -15.40 -0.26 11.37
C ARG A 558 -15.44 -1.68 11.94
N TYR A 559 -15.05 -1.78 13.21
CA TYR A 559 -14.91 -3.04 13.95
C TYR A 559 -15.82 -3.03 15.20
N ARG A 560 -17.14 -2.95 14.97
CA ARG A 560 -18.17 -3.01 16.02
C ARG A 560 -18.23 -4.41 16.61
N ALA A 561 -18.45 -4.49 17.93
CA ALA A 561 -18.31 -5.69 18.76
C ALA A 561 -16.91 -6.34 18.80
N TRP A 562 -15.91 -5.79 18.11
CA TRP A 562 -14.54 -6.34 18.08
C TRP A 562 -13.53 -5.45 18.80
N TYR A 563 -13.21 -4.28 18.23
CA TYR A 563 -12.35 -3.28 18.88
C TYR A 563 -13.15 -2.24 19.68
N SER A 564 -14.44 -2.10 19.39
CA SER A 564 -15.40 -1.32 20.19
C SER A 564 -16.48 -2.26 20.73
N ASP A 565 -16.82 -2.09 22.01
CA ASP A 565 -17.77 -2.93 22.78
C ASP A 565 -17.53 -4.45 22.61
N PRO A 566 -16.34 -4.99 22.95
CA PRO A 566 -15.95 -6.37 22.64
C PRO A 566 -16.98 -7.40 23.13
N GLY A 567 -17.38 -8.32 22.23
CA GLY A 567 -18.38 -9.34 22.54
C GLY A 567 -19.84 -8.92 22.31
N ARG A 568 -20.15 -7.63 22.17
CA ARG A 568 -21.53 -7.09 22.07
C ARG A 568 -22.10 -7.10 20.65
N LEU A 569 -22.29 -8.30 20.12
CA LEU A 569 -22.88 -8.54 18.80
C LEU A 569 -24.26 -7.86 18.63
N ASP A 570 -25.01 -7.71 19.72
CA ASP A 570 -26.32 -7.06 19.77
C ASP A 570 -26.29 -5.55 19.47
N LEU A 571 -25.13 -4.89 19.65
CA LEU A 571 -24.97 -3.45 19.41
C LEU A 571 -24.57 -3.12 17.96
N ILE A 572 -24.10 -4.10 17.18
CA ILE A 572 -23.58 -3.89 15.82
C ILE A 572 -24.58 -3.13 14.97
N SER A 573 -25.80 -3.64 14.83
CA SER A 573 -26.77 -3.12 13.86
C SER A 573 -27.14 -1.66 14.16
N TYR A 574 -27.39 -1.34 15.44
CA TYR A 574 -27.69 0.03 15.88
C TYR A 574 -26.49 0.99 15.68
N GLN A 575 -25.28 0.56 16.02
CA GLN A 575 -24.09 1.40 15.91
C GLN A 575 -23.69 1.67 14.47
N VAL A 576 -23.73 0.65 13.61
CA VAL A 576 -23.40 0.74 12.18
C VAL A 576 -24.41 1.61 11.45
N GLU A 577 -25.72 1.37 11.64
CA GLU A 577 -26.77 2.15 10.98
C GLU A 577 -26.60 3.64 11.28
N ARG A 578 -26.58 3.99 12.58
CA ARG A 578 -26.47 5.37 13.04
C ARG A 578 -25.19 6.06 12.54
N GLU A 579 -24.07 5.36 12.49
CA GLU A 579 -22.80 5.95 12.05
C GLU A 579 -22.76 6.21 10.55
N LEU A 580 -23.17 5.25 9.72
CA LEU A 580 -23.15 5.39 8.26
C LEU A 580 -24.18 6.43 7.81
N THR A 581 -25.35 6.49 8.44
CA THR A 581 -26.32 7.58 8.24
C THR A 581 -25.72 8.94 8.62
N ASN A 582 -25.06 9.06 9.78
CA ASN A 582 -24.41 10.32 10.19
C ASN A 582 -23.31 10.78 9.21
N TRP A 583 -22.53 9.83 8.64
CA TRP A 583 -21.54 10.14 7.59
C TRP A 583 -22.21 10.71 6.34
N HIS A 584 -23.23 10.04 5.82
CA HIS A 584 -23.96 10.53 4.65
C HIS A 584 -24.65 11.86 4.95
N ASP A 585 -25.31 12.00 6.10
CA ASP A 585 -26.09 13.20 6.42
C ASP A 585 -25.23 14.44 6.60
N ARG A 586 -24.04 14.32 7.18
CA ARG A 586 -23.14 15.46 7.39
C ARG A 586 -22.52 15.97 6.09
N PHE A 587 -22.14 15.07 5.17
CA PHE A 587 -21.32 15.42 4.01
C PHE A 587 -22.01 15.27 2.66
N LYS A 588 -23.17 14.61 2.61
CA LYS A 588 -24.00 14.34 1.41
C LYS A 588 -23.20 13.66 0.28
N LYS A 589 -22.56 12.55 0.63
CA LYS A 589 -21.71 11.72 -0.25
C LYS A 589 -22.03 10.24 -0.11
N PRO A 590 -21.75 9.40 -1.14
CA PRO A 590 -21.77 7.95 -1.01
C PRO A 590 -20.82 7.49 0.10
N VAL A 591 -21.24 6.46 0.84
CA VAL A 591 -20.45 5.84 1.92
C VAL A 591 -20.12 4.39 1.53
N LEU A 592 -18.88 3.99 1.74
CA LEU A 592 -18.37 2.64 1.50
C LEU A 592 -17.75 2.11 2.79
N VAL A 593 -18.16 0.91 3.23
CA VAL A 593 -17.45 0.22 4.32
C VAL A 593 -16.30 -0.56 3.70
N THR A 594 -15.06 -0.10 3.90
CA THR A 594 -13.84 -0.69 3.33
C THR A 594 -13.22 -1.78 4.19
N GLU A 595 -13.55 -1.79 5.49
CA GLU A 595 -13.20 -2.87 6.42
C GLU A 595 -14.29 -3.07 7.47
N TYR A 596 -14.70 -4.32 7.66
CA TYR A 596 -15.42 -4.79 8.84
C TYR A 596 -15.20 -6.30 9.02
N GLY A 597 -15.28 -6.80 10.25
CA GLY A 597 -15.06 -8.21 10.56
C GLY A 597 -14.64 -8.45 12.01
N ALA A 598 -14.19 -9.68 12.28
CA ALA A 598 -13.67 -10.13 13.57
C ALA A 598 -12.53 -11.12 13.35
N GLY A 599 -11.66 -11.31 14.34
CA GLY A 599 -10.67 -12.40 14.29
C GLY A 599 -11.35 -13.75 14.52
N ALA A 600 -11.01 -14.75 13.70
CA ALA A 600 -11.46 -16.13 13.84
C ALA A 600 -10.31 -17.11 13.57
N ILE A 601 -9.93 -17.88 14.59
CA ILE A 601 -8.97 -18.98 14.47
C ILE A 601 -9.70 -20.16 13.84
N SER A 602 -9.18 -20.68 12.72
CA SER A 602 -9.83 -21.77 11.99
C SER A 602 -9.99 -23.03 12.85
N GLY A 603 -11.17 -23.64 12.82
CA GLY A 603 -11.56 -24.79 13.64
C GLY A 603 -11.88 -24.49 15.11
N MET A 604 -11.83 -23.23 15.55
CA MET A 604 -12.24 -22.84 16.91
C MET A 604 -13.74 -22.57 16.95
N HIS A 605 -14.50 -23.40 17.69
CA HIS A 605 -15.96 -23.30 17.81
C HIS A 605 -16.43 -23.35 19.26
N VAL A 606 -17.38 -22.49 19.62
CA VAL A 606 -18.01 -22.46 20.96
C VAL A 606 -19.45 -21.94 20.85
N LEU A 607 -20.37 -22.52 21.64
CA LEU A 607 -21.71 -21.97 21.86
C LEU A 607 -21.90 -21.66 23.36
N PRO A 608 -22.36 -20.44 23.74
CA PRO A 608 -22.55 -19.26 22.90
C PRO A 608 -21.26 -18.80 22.20
N ALA A 609 -21.38 -18.15 21.04
CA ALA A 609 -20.22 -17.69 20.27
C ALA A 609 -19.40 -16.66 21.06
N VAL A 610 -18.07 -16.83 21.08
CA VAL A 610 -17.12 -15.94 21.76
C VAL A 610 -16.03 -15.46 20.80
N MET A 611 -15.40 -14.32 21.12
CA MET A 611 -14.33 -13.76 20.30
C MET A 611 -13.26 -14.81 19.95
N TRP A 612 -12.70 -14.74 18.74
CA TRP A 612 -11.77 -15.70 18.13
C TRP A 612 -12.38 -17.01 17.60
N THR A 613 -13.66 -17.32 17.83
CA THR A 613 -14.32 -18.46 17.15
C THR A 613 -14.81 -18.10 15.75
N GLU A 614 -14.93 -19.10 14.88
CA GLU A 614 -15.57 -18.94 13.57
C GLU A 614 -17.06 -18.55 13.69
N ASP A 615 -17.75 -19.06 14.72
CA ASP A 615 -19.14 -18.72 15.02
C ASP A 615 -19.29 -17.20 15.26
N TYR A 616 -18.33 -16.60 15.95
CA TYR A 616 -18.34 -15.18 16.29
C TYR A 616 -18.14 -14.31 15.05
N LEU A 617 -17.23 -14.68 14.13
CA LEU A 617 -17.08 -14.00 12.85
C LEU A 617 -18.36 -14.12 12.01
N MET A 618 -18.96 -15.32 11.92
CA MET A 618 -20.24 -15.50 11.21
C MET A 618 -21.36 -14.62 11.77
N LEU A 619 -21.53 -14.59 13.10
CA LEU A 619 -22.55 -13.73 13.72
C LEU A 619 -22.22 -12.24 13.57
N THR A 620 -20.95 -11.85 13.63
CA THR A 620 -20.51 -10.47 13.35
C THR A 620 -20.97 -10.03 11.97
N LEU A 621 -20.67 -10.80 10.93
CA LEU A 621 -21.11 -10.52 9.56
C LEU A 621 -22.64 -10.50 9.45
N LYS A 622 -23.33 -11.50 10.03
CA LYS A 622 -24.80 -11.60 10.00
C LYS A 622 -25.52 -10.42 10.62
N GLN A 623 -24.93 -9.71 11.59
CA GLN A 623 -25.52 -8.48 12.16
C GLN A 623 -25.31 -7.24 11.28
N HIS A 624 -24.24 -7.18 10.47
CA HIS A 624 -24.03 -6.08 9.53
C HIS A 624 -24.98 -6.15 8.32
N PHE A 625 -25.21 -7.36 7.80
CA PHE A 625 -25.91 -7.58 6.53
C PHE A 625 -27.29 -6.91 6.40
N PRO A 626 -28.24 -7.03 7.35
CA PRO A 626 -29.55 -6.39 7.21
C PRO A 626 -29.49 -4.85 7.22
N VAL A 627 -28.50 -4.29 7.93
CA VAL A 627 -28.27 -2.84 7.94
C VAL A 627 -27.72 -2.38 6.60
N PHE A 628 -26.77 -3.12 6.02
CA PHE A 628 -26.27 -2.80 4.69
C PHE A 628 -27.36 -2.88 3.63
N ASP A 629 -28.26 -3.86 3.70
CA ASP A 629 -29.40 -3.93 2.78
C ASP A 629 -30.39 -2.77 2.97
N LYS A 630 -30.63 -2.32 4.21
CA LYS A 630 -31.41 -1.11 4.50
C LYS A 630 -30.77 0.15 3.89
N LEU A 631 -29.50 0.43 4.21
CA LEU A 631 -28.80 1.64 3.77
C LEU A 631 -28.51 1.65 2.25
N ARG A 632 -28.38 0.48 1.64
CA ARG A 632 -28.36 0.31 0.18
C ARG A 632 -29.73 0.64 -0.44
N GLY A 633 -30.83 0.26 0.22
CA GLY A 633 -32.19 0.66 -0.14
C GLY A 633 -32.45 2.16 0.01
N GLU A 634 -31.81 2.81 0.97
CA GLU A 634 -31.78 4.28 1.14
C GLU A 634 -30.90 4.98 0.09
N GLY A 635 -30.10 4.23 -0.68
CA GLY A 635 -29.46 4.67 -1.92
C GLY A 635 -28.08 5.32 -1.78
N PHE A 636 -27.49 5.37 -0.58
CA PHE A 636 -26.18 6.00 -0.35
C PHE A 636 -25.04 5.04 0.02
N LEU A 637 -25.34 3.80 0.40
CA LEU A 637 -24.31 2.79 0.67
C LEU A 637 -23.78 2.23 -0.65
N LEU A 638 -22.54 2.55 -0.98
CA LEU A 638 -21.88 2.16 -2.23
C LEU A 638 -21.36 0.71 -2.21
N GLY A 639 -21.15 0.13 -1.03
CA GLY A 639 -20.62 -1.23 -0.94
C GLY A 639 -20.29 -1.70 0.46
N GLU A 640 -19.80 -2.93 0.52
CA GLU A 640 -19.30 -3.62 1.69
C GLU A 640 -18.03 -4.40 1.32
N MET A 641 -16.96 -4.17 2.08
CA MET A 641 -15.69 -4.90 1.94
C MET A 641 -15.31 -5.54 3.27
N ILE A 642 -15.35 -6.86 3.31
CA ILE A 642 -14.96 -7.63 4.50
C ILE A 642 -13.45 -7.51 4.68
N TRP A 643 -13.01 -7.33 5.92
CA TRP A 643 -11.60 -7.45 6.26
C TRP A 643 -11.34 -8.84 6.88
N ASN A 644 -10.63 -9.76 6.22
CA ASN A 644 -9.91 -9.67 4.93
C ASN A 644 -10.30 -10.84 4.01
N PHE A 645 -9.83 -10.85 2.76
CA PHE A 645 -9.92 -12.02 1.89
C PHE A 645 -9.33 -13.27 2.56
N ALA A 646 -8.08 -13.22 3.01
CA ALA A 646 -7.38 -14.35 3.60
C ALA A 646 -6.60 -13.94 4.86
N ASP A 647 -6.31 -14.89 5.74
CA ASP A 647 -5.40 -14.66 6.87
C ASP A 647 -3.99 -14.33 6.38
N PHE A 648 -3.35 -13.35 7.00
CA PHE A 648 -2.08 -12.79 6.52
C PHE A 648 -1.15 -12.39 7.67
N GLN A 649 0.16 -12.35 7.42
CA GLN A 649 1.16 -12.16 8.46
C GLN A 649 1.24 -10.72 8.98
N THR A 650 1.40 -10.56 10.30
CA THR A 650 1.60 -9.29 11.02
C THR A 650 2.92 -9.31 11.81
N PRO A 651 3.38 -8.17 12.35
CA PRO A 651 4.28 -8.14 13.50
C PRO A 651 3.73 -8.96 14.68
N GLN A 652 4.60 -9.30 15.63
CA GLN A 652 4.21 -10.05 16.83
C GLN A 652 3.58 -9.10 17.86
N GLU A 653 2.33 -9.37 18.22
CA GLU A 653 1.58 -8.61 19.22
C GLU A 653 0.69 -9.53 20.04
N VAL A 654 0.39 -9.17 21.29
CA VAL A 654 -0.52 -9.94 22.15
C VAL A 654 -1.96 -10.04 21.60
N ILE A 655 -2.34 -9.11 20.71
CA ILE A 655 -3.64 -9.07 20.02
C ILE A 655 -3.59 -9.70 18.60
N ARG A 656 -2.51 -10.42 18.26
CA ARG A 656 -2.33 -11.11 16.97
C ARG A 656 -1.91 -12.57 17.23
N PRO A 657 -2.85 -13.54 17.28
CA PRO A 657 -2.50 -14.95 17.48
C PRO A 657 -1.75 -15.47 16.26
N MET A 658 -0.42 -15.41 16.33
CA MET A 658 0.57 -15.67 15.26
C MET A 658 0.51 -14.73 14.05
N ARG A 659 -0.66 -14.21 13.68
CA ARG A 659 -0.92 -13.41 12.46
C ARG A 659 -2.26 -12.67 12.56
N CYS A 660 -2.65 -11.93 11.51
CA CYS A 660 -4.03 -11.45 11.37
C CYS A 660 -4.92 -12.61 10.91
N VAL A 661 -5.84 -13.04 11.78
CA VAL A 661 -6.76 -14.18 11.53
C VAL A 661 -8.20 -13.71 11.18
N LYS A 662 -8.34 -12.54 10.56
CA LYS A 662 -9.64 -11.96 10.16
C LYS A 662 -10.10 -12.42 8.76
N GLY A 663 -9.33 -13.27 8.09
CA GLY A 663 -9.62 -13.72 6.73
C GLY A 663 -10.88 -14.58 6.63
N LEU A 664 -11.63 -14.43 5.54
CA LEU A 664 -12.65 -15.39 5.11
C LEU A 664 -12.03 -16.74 4.76
N PHE A 665 -10.85 -16.72 4.14
CA PHE A 665 -10.02 -17.88 3.91
C PHE A 665 -8.86 -17.96 4.93
N THR A 666 -8.38 -19.17 5.20
CA THR A 666 -7.06 -19.33 5.81
C THR A 666 -5.97 -18.84 4.85
N ARG A 667 -4.75 -18.65 5.36
CA ARG A 667 -3.59 -18.21 4.56
C ARG A 667 -3.28 -19.16 3.40
N GLU A 668 -3.61 -20.43 3.57
CA GLU A 668 -3.53 -21.56 2.61
C GLU A 668 -4.74 -21.65 1.66
N ARG A 669 -5.59 -20.61 1.60
CA ARG A 669 -6.74 -20.49 0.68
C ARG A 669 -7.79 -21.61 0.85
N GLN A 670 -8.01 -22.01 2.11
CA GLN A 670 -9.12 -22.87 2.54
C GLN A 670 -10.25 -22.04 3.15
N PRO A 671 -11.53 -22.31 2.84
CA PRO A 671 -12.64 -21.52 3.36
C PRO A 671 -12.87 -21.75 4.86
N LYS A 672 -13.05 -20.68 5.63
CA LYS A 672 -13.72 -20.73 6.95
C LYS A 672 -15.23 -20.73 6.75
N MET A 673 -16.01 -21.04 7.79
CA MET A 673 -17.48 -21.00 7.75
C MET A 673 -18.03 -19.65 7.25
N ALA A 674 -17.37 -18.55 7.61
CA ALA A 674 -17.71 -17.19 7.15
C ALA A 674 -17.63 -17.01 5.62
N ALA A 675 -16.75 -17.74 4.92
CA ALA A 675 -16.67 -17.68 3.46
C ALA A 675 -17.92 -18.26 2.79
N HIS A 676 -18.52 -19.32 3.35
CA HIS A 676 -19.75 -19.90 2.83
C HIS A 676 -20.96 -18.97 3.03
N LEU A 677 -21.03 -18.29 4.19
CA LEU A 677 -22.02 -17.25 4.46
C LEU A 677 -21.89 -16.06 3.49
N THR A 678 -20.65 -15.57 3.30
CA THR A 678 -20.36 -14.48 2.36
C THR A 678 -20.72 -14.87 0.93
N ARG A 679 -20.40 -16.11 0.52
CA ARG A 679 -20.74 -16.64 -0.79
C ARG A 679 -22.23 -16.59 -1.07
N TRP A 680 -23.05 -17.06 -0.12
CA TRP A 680 -24.50 -16.97 -0.25
C TRP A 680 -24.93 -15.50 -0.41
N ARG A 681 -24.44 -14.59 0.44
CA ARG A 681 -24.78 -13.16 0.38
C ARG A 681 -24.45 -12.53 -0.98
N TYR A 682 -23.21 -12.68 -1.46
CA TYR A 682 -22.76 -11.98 -2.66
C TYR A 682 -23.45 -12.50 -3.93
N TRP A 683 -23.69 -13.80 -4.05
CA TRP A 683 -24.53 -14.34 -5.13
C TRP A 683 -26.00 -13.91 -5.01
N SER A 684 -26.57 -13.83 -3.80
CA SER A 684 -27.93 -13.31 -3.60
C SER A 684 -28.06 -11.82 -3.94
N LEU A 685 -27.06 -10.99 -3.59
CA LEU A 685 -27.00 -9.58 -3.98
C LEU A 685 -26.93 -9.45 -5.51
N ALA A 686 -26.04 -10.19 -6.16
CA ALA A 686 -25.93 -10.20 -7.62
C ALA A 686 -27.23 -10.64 -8.29
N ALA A 687 -27.84 -11.74 -7.85
CA ALA A 687 -29.12 -12.23 -8.39
C ALA A 687 -30.25 -11.19 -8.25
N ASN A 688 -30.33 -10.50 -7.12
CA ASN A 688 -31.32 -9.46 -6.88
C ASN A 688 -31.05 -8.18 -7.72
N MET A 689 -29.78 -7.82 -7.93
CA MET A 689 -29.41 -6.61 -8.66
C MET A 689 -29.42 -6.77 -10.19
N THR A 690 -29.07 -7.95 -10.72
CA THR A 690 -28.82 -8.14 -12.16
C THR A 690 -29.65 -9.28 -12.78
N GLY A 691 -30.43 -10.01 -11.98
CA GLY A 691 -31.24 -11.13 -12.44
C GLY A 691 -30.42 -12.39 -12.79
N ILE A 692 -29.13 -12.44 -12.44
CA ILE A 692 -28.29 -13.61 -12.69
C ILE A 692 -28.73 -14.81 -11.83
N ALA A 693 -28.70 -16.01 -12.41
CA ALA A 693 -29.06 -17.22 -11.69
C ALA A 693 -28.05 -17.52 -10.56
N LEU A 694 -28.55 -18.03 -9.43
CA LEU A 694 -27.70 -18.56 -8.37
C LEU A 694 -26.97 -19.82 -8.85
N PRO A 695 -25.72 -20.05 -8.42
CA PRO A 695 -25.03 -21.34 -8.57
C PRO A 695 -25.91 -22.50 -8.11
N ALA A 696 -25.92 -23.59 -8.89
CA ALA A 696 -26.82 -24.72 -8.64
C ALA A 696 -26.66 -25.32 -7.23
N ASP A 697 -25.44 -25.36 -6.70
CA ASP A 697 -25.15 -25.84 -5.35
C ASP A 697 -25.72 -24.93 -4.25
N LEU A 698 -25.87 -23.62 -4.51
CA LEU A 698 -26.59 -22.71 -3.61
C LEU A 698 -28.12 -22.84 -3.71
N MET A 699 -28.66 -23.40 -4.80
CA MET A 699 -30.11 -23.64 -4.94
C MET A 699 -30.58 -24.89 -4.20
N PHE A 700 -29.73 -25.92 -4.06
CA PHE A 700 -30.03 -27.12 -3.25
C PHE A 700 -29.88 -26.88 -1.75
N ILE A 701 -29.10 -25.87 -1.35
CA ILE A 701 -28.94 -25.42 0.03
C ILE A 701 -30.16 -24.55 0.41
N GLY A 702 -31.32 -25.21 0.56
CA GLY A 702 -32.49 -24.62 1.21
C GLY A 702 -32.26 -24.47 2.71
N VAL A 703 -31.63 -23.37 3.13
CA VAL A 703 -31.08 -23.15 4.48
C VAL A 703 -31.15 -21.66 4.83
N PRO A 704 -31.65 -21.29 6.03
CA PRO A 704 -33.02 -21.50 6.51
C PRO A 704 -33.79 -20.17 6.73
#